data_AF-A0A957XTP1-F1
#
_entry.id   AF-A0A957XTP1-F1
#
_cell.length_a   1.000
_cell.length_b   1.000
_cell.length_c   1.000
_cell.angle_alpha   90.00
_cell.angle_beta   90.00
_cell.angle_gamma   90.00
#
_symmetry.space_group_name_H-M   'P 1'
#
loop_
_entity.id
_entity.type
_entity.pdbx_description
1 polymer ?
#
loop_
_entity_poly.entity_id
_entity_poly.type
_entity_poly.pdbx_seq_one_letter_code
_entity_poly.pdbx_strand_id
1 'polypeptide(L)'
;MTTTISYFIGNNPEQWRPAVPVWGGMRYADLYPGVDLVIGGRDDGWRLEAAPGAAVDQVQLLVEGAKVLGIEDQVLHLDSSGEQFSISLPATRFPYQVSEVSRDAQSPALTVQPGTRAYHPVNPTDDPANLFYSTFLGGGDQDSGQEVVVDQTGSAFVVGDTLSGDFPTTPGAYSIYHGDGYDAFVVKLNPAGNALSYATFLGGNHDETGNAIAVDNRGNAYVTGVTMSTDFPVTASAFDTNYDGNQDVFVAKLNPLGSELIYATFIGGANHEQGNAIAVDEMDSAYLTGQTRSSAFPSTPGAFDTSYNGEFDAFVVKLNSAGSELIYATFLGGSDRDLGSDIVVDSTGSASVMGFYTLSDDFPTTQDAFDGSYNGSADAFVAKLDPFGNELVYATFLGGSGADRGTGIATDGIDSTYVTGYTDSADFPVTPGSFDTSYNGVADVFVVKLVLGSGELTFATFLGGNDYDYSGAIAVDSSGSAYVVGYTTSDDFPTVPGAFDTGYNGDGDAFVTKLNPLGSTLTYATFLGGNKVDFSSAIVVDAAGRTTIIGHTTSTDFPTTLNAFDTSHNGGHEAFVSKLNTAPYVPNVTAPIEQPPSGALVVGITTLRGFAIDRGSSTGTGIDTVHIYLDGPYGTGTIIGGATYGLDRPDVAAQYGARFGPSGWELAWDTSGVAPGVHQLYLYAHRTSDNIWTLTPAHLVIVTRSYATWLPMITRR
;
A
#
# COMPACT_ATOMS: atom_id res chain seq x y z
N MET A 1 -28.00 14.01 -21.87
CA MET A 1 -29.27 14.29 -22.60
C MET A 1 -30.37 13.48 -21.94
N THR A 2 -31.52 14.07 -21.63
CA THR A 2 -32.67 13.36 -21.01
C THR A 2 -33.45 12.57 -22.05
N THR A 3 -33.44 11.25 -21.95
CA THR A 3 -34.25 10.35 -22.79
C THR A 3 -35.70 10.35 -22.30
N THR A 4 -36.65 10.49 -23.22
CA THR A 4 -38.09 10.42 -22.93
C THR A 4 -38.78 9.50 -23.92
N ILE A 5 -39.77 8.73 -23.47
CA ILE A 5 -40.62 7.89 -24.33
C ILE A 5 -42.02 8.50 -24.37
N SER A 6 -42.64 8.50 -25.55
CA SER A 6 -44.05 8.86 -25.70
C SER A 6 -44.82 7.60 -26.07
N TYR A 7 -45.93 7.32 -25.39
CA TYR A 7 -46.83 6.24 -25.79
C TYR A 7 -48.25 6.77 -26.04
N PHE A 8 -48.79 6.30 -27.16
CA PHE A 8 -50.07 6.74 -27.72
C PHE A 8 -51.01 5.53 -27.72
N ILE A 9 -51.69 5.31 -26.59
CA ILE A 9 -52.61 4.17 -26.43
C ILE A 9 -53.97 4.56 -27.00
N GLY A 10 -54.41 3.84 -28.04
CA GLY A 10 -55.70 4.05 -28.67
C GLY A 10 -55.81 5.35 -29.48
N ASN A 11 -57.02 5.61 -29.98
CA ASN A 11 -57.36 6.72 -30.86
C ASN A 11 -57.96 7.93 -30.13
N ASN A 12 -58.00 7.93 -28.79
CA ASN A 12 -58.39 9.08 -27.99
C ASN A 12 -57.14 9.90 -27.58
N PRO A 13 -56.96 11.13 -28.09
CA PRO A 13 -55.80 11.96 -27.76
C PRO A 13 -55.67 12.30 -26.27
N GLU A 14 -56.74 12.22 -25.48
CA GLU A 14 -56.69 12.45 -24.02
C GLU A 14 -55.97 11.32 -23.26
N GLN A 15 -55.86 10.14 -23.89
CA GLN A 15 -55.16 8.97 -23.33
C GLN A 15 -53.69 8.92 -23.72
N TRP A 16 -53.23 9.85 -24.56
CA TRP A 16 -51.85 9.94 -24.97
C TRP A 16 -50.99 10.50 -23.84
N ARG A 17 -49.77 9.97 -23.71
CA ARG A 17 -48.78 10.42 -22.73
C ARG A 17 -47.47 10.73 -23.45
N PRO A 18 -47.28 11.99 -23.90
CA PRO A 18 -46.03 12.41 -24.52
C PRO A 18 -44.95 12.71 -23.47
N ALA A 19 -43.69 12.54 -23.87
CA ALA A 19 -42.49 12.93 -23.12
C ALA A 19 -42.39 12.35 -21.69
N VAL A 20 -42.77 11.07 -21.52
CA VAL A 20 -42.60 10.38 -20.23
C VAL A 20 -41.10 10.19 -19.96
N PRO A 21 -40.58 10.68 -18.83
CA PRO A 21 -39.18 10.47 -18.46
C PRO A 21 -38.89 8.98 -18.33
N VAL A 22 -37.77 8.54 -18.90
CA VAL A 22 -37.30 7.16 -18.73
C VAL A 22 -36.24 7.16 -17.65
N TRP A 23 -36.35 6.23 -16.70
CA TRP A 23 -35.38 6.02 -15.64
C TRP A 23 -34.63 4.71 -15.92
N GLY A 24 -33.31 4.70 -15.71
CA GLY A 24 -32.46 3.52 -15.89
C GLY A 24 -32.65 2.44 -14.82
N GLY A 25 -33.45 2.72 -13.78
CA GLY A 25 -33.74 1.82 -12.67
C GLY A 25 -34.52 2.51 -11.56
N MET A 26 -34.82 1.78 -10.50
CA MET A 26 -35.46 2.24 -9.26
C MET A 26 -34.57 1.87 -8.07
N ARG A 27 -34.37 2.81 -7.13
CA ARG A 27 -33.72 2.57 -5.84
C ARG A 27 -34.73 2.72 -4.73
N TYR A 28 -34.84 1.69 -3.89
CA TYR A 28 -35.58 1.71 -2.65
C TYR A 28 -34.56 1.89 -1.53
N ALA A 29 -34.45 3.11 -1.02
CA ALA A 29 -33.51 3.46 0.05
C ALA A 29 -34.00 2.93 1.40
N ASP A 30 -33.08 2.45 2.23
CA ASP A 30 -33.32 1.86 3.54
C ASP A 30 -34.45 0.81 3.50
N LEU A 31 -34.39 -0.12 2.55
CA LEU A 31 -35.28 -1.29 2.56
C LEU A 31 -35.13 -2.04 3.90
N TYR A 32 -33.89 -2.11 4.39
CA TYR A 32 -33.53 -2.34 5.80
C TYR A 32 -32.58 -1.22 6.25
N PRO A 33 -32.37 -0.99 7.56
CA PRO A 33 -31.43 0.04 8.03
C PRO A 33 -30.04 -0.13 7.40
N GLY A 34 -29.64 0.81 6.54
CA GLY A 34 -28.38 0.77 5.82
C GLY A 34 -28.33 -0.22 4.65
N VAL A 35 -29.46 -0.78 4.19
CA VAL A 35 -29.51 -1.66 3.01
C VAL A 35 -30.58 -1.18 2.04
N ASP A 36 -30.16 -0.90 0.81
CA ASP A 36 -30.99 -0.45 -0.28
C ASP A 36 -31.27 -1.58 -1.28
N LEU A 37 -32.43 -1.53 -1.94
CA LEU A 37 -32.74 -2.38 -3.10
C LEU A 37 -32.67 -1.55 -4.37
N VAL A 38 -31.83 -1.97 -5.31
CA VAL A 38 -31.71 -1.35 -6.63
C VAL A 38 -32.24 -2.31 -7.69
N ILE A 39 -33.17 -1.84 -8.51
CA ILE A 39 -33.76 -2.58 -9.62
C ILE A 39 -33.38 -1.85 -10.91
N GLY A 40 -32.57 -2.47 -11.75
CA GLY A 40 -32.11 -1.89 -13.01
C GLY A 40 -33.12 -2.05 -14.15
N GLY A 41 -32.88 -1.33 -15.25
CA GLY A 41 -33.59 -1.50 -16.52
C GLY A 41 -33.24 -2.83 -17.20
N ARG A 42 -33.78 -3.08 -18.41
CA ARG A 42 -33.50 -4.33 -19.16
C ARG A 42 -31.99 -4.61 -19.17
N ASP A 43 -31.65 -5.80 -18.68
CA ASP A 43 -30.31 -6.41 -18.60
C ASP A 43 -29.50 -6.17 -17.30
N ASP A 44 -29.95 -5.31 -16.38
CA ASP A 44 -29.24 -4.99 -15.11
C ASP A 44 -29.76 -5.72 -13.86
N GLY A 45 -30.82 -6.54 -13.99
CA GLY A 45 -31.38 -7.33 -12.89
C GLY A 45 -31.80 -6.51 -11.65
N TRP A 46 -31.64 -7.08 -10.47
CA TRP A 46 -31.90 -6.44 -9.17
C TRP A 46 -30.77 -6.79 -8.19
N ARG A 47 -30.42 -5.88 -7.29
CA ARG A 47 -29.28 -6.01 -6.36
C ARG A 47 -29.53 -5.34 -5.01
N LEU A 48 -28.82 -5.77 -3.98
CA LEU A 48 -28.78 -5.10 -2.67
C LEU A 48 -27.50 -4.27 -2.53
N GLU A 49 -27.64 -3.03 -2.05
CA GLU A 49 -26.52 -2.14 -1.72
C GLU A 49 -26.52 -1.88 -0.21
N ALA A 50 -25.51 -2.37 0.50
CA ALA A 50 -25.38 -2.22 1.95
C ALA A 50 -24.33 -1.16 2.30
N ALA A 51 -24.65 -0.28 3.25
CA ALA A 51 -23.70 0.64 3.88
C ALA A 51 -22.77 -0.14 4.84
N PRO A 52 -21.55 0.39 5.12
CA PRO A 52 -20.64 -0.22 6.08
C PRO A 52 -21.31 -0.48 7.44
N GLY A 53 -21.19 -1.72 7.95
CA GLY A 53 -21.78 -2.13 9.22
C GLY A 53 -23.30 -2.41 9.20
N ALA A 54 -23.95 -2.34 8.03
CA ALA A 54 -25.35 -2.72 7.91
C ALA A 54 -25.55 -4.23 8.17
N ALA A 55 -26.60 -4.58 8.91
CA ALA A 55 -26.90 -5.95 9.30
C ALA A 55 -27.57 -6.73 8.14
N VAL A 56 -26.77 -7.13 7.15
CA VAL A 56 -27.26 -7.81 5.93
C VAL A 56 -27.85 -9.19 6.22
N ASP A 57 -27.46 -9.81 7.34
CA ASP A 57 -28.01 -11.08 7.86
C ASP A 57 -29.50 -10.99 8.24
N GLN A 58 -30.05 -9.78 8.38
CA GLN A 58 -31.47 -9.55 8.64
C GLN A 58 -32.32 -9.53 7.37
N VAL A 59 -31.70 -9.50 6.19
CA VAL A 59 -32.44 -9.46 4.92
C VAL A 59 -33.00 -10.83 4.61
N GLN A 60 -34.32 -10.89 4.45
CA GLN A 60 -35.05 -12.12 4.13
C GLN A 60 -35.80 -11.96 2.82
N LEU A 61 -35.69 -12.96 1.95
CA LEU A 61 -36.52 -13.08 0.75
C LEU A 61 -37.64 -14.08 1.02
N LEU A 62 -38.88 -13.58 1.03
CA LEU A 62 -40.08 -14.41 1.14
C LEU A 62 -40.64 -14.67 -0.26
N VAL A 63 -40.85 -15.95 -0.58
CA VAL A 63 -41.53 -16.36 -1.82
C VAL A 63 -42.95 -16.79 -1.50
N GLU A 64 -43.93 -16.03 -1.98
CA GLU A 64 -45.36 -16.35 -1.86
C GLU A 64 -45.92 -16.84 -3.20
N GLY A 65 -46.80 -17.85 -3.17
CA GLY A 65 -47.53 -18.32 -4.35
C GLY A 65 -46.75 -19.25 -5.31
N ALA A 66 -45.53 -19.66 -4.94
CA ALA A 66 -44.74 -20.65 -5.66
C ALA A 66 -44.01 -21.59 -4.69
N LYS A 67 -43.76 -22.83 -5.13
CA LYS A 67 -42.92 -23.80 -4.43
C LYS A 67 -41.47 -23.60 -4.83
N VAL A 68 -40.56 -23.46 -3.88
CA VAL A 68 -39.11 -23.45 -4.16
C VAL A 68 -38.66 -24.89 -4.48
N LEU A 69 -37.96 -25.05 -5.60
CA LEU A 69 -37.39 -26.33 -6.06
C LEU A 69 -35.93 -26.50 -5.61
N GLY A 70 -35.19 -25.40 -5.46
CA GLY A 70 -33.80 -25.37 -5.02
C GLY A 70 -33.09 -24.08 -5.44
N ILE A 71 -31.85 -23.95 -4.99
CA ILE A 71 -30.92 -22.89 -5.41
C ILE A 71 -29.68 -23.56 -5.99
N GLU A 72 -29.28 -23.16 -7.20
CA GLU A 72 -28.07 -23.61 -7.89
C GLU A 72 -27.44 -22.38 -8.56
N ASP A 73 -26.13 -22.17 -8.42
CA ASP A 73 -25.38 -21.08 -9.04
C ASP A 73 -26.02 -19.67 -8.92
N GLN A 74 -26.47 -19.29 -7.72
CA GLN A 74 -27.17 -18.01 -7.45
C GLN A 74 -28.48 -17.82 -8.23
N VAL A 75 -29.07 -18.92 -8.73
CA VAL A 75 -30.38 -18.94 -9.37
C VAL A 75 -31.38 -19.67 -8.48
N LEU A 76 -32.49 -19.01 -8.19
CA LEU A 76 -33.62 -19.58 -7.47
C LEU A 76 -34.58 -20.25 -8.45
N HIS A 77 -34.79 -21.56 -8.29
CA HIS A 77 -35.72 -22.33 -9.09
C HIS A 77 -37.06 -22.48 -8.36
N LEU A 78 -38.15 -22.15 -9.05
CA LEU A 78 -39.51 -22.10 -8.52
C LEU A 78 -40.46 -22.93 -9.38
N ASP A 79 -41.50 -23.51 -8.78
CA ASP A 79 -42.67 -24.09 -9.45
C ASP A 79 -43.92 -23.33 -9.01
N SER A 80 -44.66 -22.77 -9.96
CA SER A 80 -45.98 -22.23 -9.70
C SER A 80 -47.00 -22.95 -10.58
N SER A 81 -47.90 -23.70 -9.95
CA SER A 81 -48.99 -24.44 -10.61
C SER A 81 -48.52 -25.41 -11.72
N GLY A 82 -47.31 -25.96 -11.61
CA GLY A 82 -46.73 -26.89 -12.59
C GLY A 82 -45.92 -26.23 -13.72
N GLU A 83 -45.76 -24.91 -13.70
CA GLU A 83 -44.79 -24.19 -14.54
C GLU A 83 -43.54 -23.84 -13.72
N GLN A 84 -42.37 -24.10 -14.30
CA GLN A 84 -41.09 -23.81 -13.67
C GLN A 84 -40.56 -22.44 -14.08
N PHE A 85 -40.11 -21.67 -13.11
CA PHE A 85 -39.50 -20.35 -13.28
C PHE A 85 -38.12 -20.33 -12.62
N SER A 86 -37.23 -19.52 -13.17
CA SER A 86 -35.91 -19.28 -12.58
C SER A 86 -35.73 -17.78 -12.40
N ILE A 87 -35.27 -17.38 -11.21
CA ILE A 87 -35.02 -15.99 -10.86
C ILE A 87 -33.60 -15.90 -10.35
N SER A 88 -32.77 -15.06 -10.97
CA SER A 88 -31.47 -14.73 -10.40
C SER A 88 -31.66 -14.07 -9.04
N LEU A 89 -30.97 -14.57 -8.02
CA LEU A 89 -30.92 -13.95 -6.70
C LEU A 89 -30.23 -12.58 -6.81
N PRO A 90 -30.49 -11.65 -5.86
CA PRO A 90 -30.00 -10.29 -5.99
C PRO A 90 -28.48 -10.29 -5.94
N ALA A 91 -27.82 -9.78 -6.98
CA ALA A 91 -26.40 -9.54 -6.91
C ALA A 91 -26.11 -8.64 -5.69
N THR A 92 -24.98 -8.82 -5.04
CA THR A 92 -24.51 -7.85 -4.04
C THR A 92 -23.05 -7.55 -4.30
N ARG A 93 -22.56 -6.42 -3.78
CA ARG A 93 -21.13 -6.09 -3.83
C ARG A 93 -20.27 -6.94 -2.87
N PHE A 94 -20.86 -7.86 -2.10
CA PHE A 94 -20.19 -8.64 -1.06
C PHE A 94 -20.47 -10.14 -1.26
N PRO A 95 -19.57 -11.06 -0.89
CA PRO A 95 -19.87 -12.49 -0.93
C PRO A 95 -20.92 -12.86 0.14
N TYR A 96 -22.00 -13.52 -0.28
CA TYR A 96 -23.07 -14.03 0.59
C TYR A 96 -23.46 -15.46 0.22
N GLN A 97 -23.99 -16.20 1.19
CA GLN A 97 -24.61 -17.51 1.01
C GLN A 97 -26.12 -17.40 1.27
N VAL A 98 -26.95 -17.99 0.42
CA VAL A 98 -28.39 -18.07 0.66
C VAL A 98 -28.72 -19.44 1.19
N SER A 99 -29.33 -19.47 2.37
CA SER A 99 -29.78 -20.72 3.00
C SER A 99 -31.30 -20.72 3.15
N GLU A 100 -31.90 -21.90 2.97
CA GLU A 100 -33.33 -22.11 3.19
C GLU A 100 -33.58 -22.26 4.69
N VAL A 101 -34.43 -21.40 5.27
CA VAL A 101 -34.61 -21.33 6.74
C VAL A 101 -35.86 -22.07 7.23
N SER A 102 -36.79 -22.49 6.36
CA SER A 102 -38.01 -23.18 6.81
C SER A 102 -38.50 -24.32 5.90
N ARG A 103 -38.93 -25.42 6.52
CA ARG A 103 -39.64 -26.57 5.92
C ARG A 103 -41.17 -26.43 6.02
N ASP A 104 -41.74 -25.28 5.68
CA ASP A 104 -43.16 -25.20 5.35
C ASP A 104 -43.33 -25.07 3.84
N ALA A 105 -43.97 -26.08 3.23
CA ALA A 105 -44.06 -26.24 1.78
C ALA A 105 -44.91 -25.17 1.08
N GLN A 106 -45.54 -24.25 1.83
CA GLN A 106 -46.41 -23.20 1.28
C GLN A 106 -45.82 -21.78 1.31
N SER A 107 -44.72 -21.51 2.04
CA SER A 107 -44.09 -20.17 2.08
C SER A 107 -42.62 -20.26 2.52
N PRO A 108 -41.69 -20.63 1.62
CA PRO A 108 -40.28 -20.71 1.97
C PRO A 108 -39.70 -19.30 2.21
N ALA A 109 -38.98 -19.14 3.31
CA ALA A 109 -38.18 -17.96 3.59
C ALA A 109 -36.70 -18.30 3.36
N LEU A 110 -36.06 -17.51 2.50
CA LEU A 110 -34.62 -17.58 2.23
C LEU A 110 -33.93 -16.50 3.07
N THR A 111 -32.88 -16.87 3.79
CA THR A 111 -32.05 -15.90 4.51
C THR A 111 -30.72 -15.75 3.79
N VAL A 112 -30.34 -14.49 3.57
CA VAL A 112 -29.02 -14.11 3.09
C VAL A 112 -28.09 -14.12 4.29
N GLN A 113 -27.15 -15.06 4.31
CA GLN A 113 -26.08 -15.09 5.31
C GLN A 113 -24.83 -14.46 4.69
N PRO A 114 -24.13 -13.55 5.38
CA PRO A 114 -22.82 -13.10 4.93
C PRO A 114 -21.89 -14.31 4.75
N GLY A 115 -21.02 -14.28 3.73
CA GLY A 115 -19.81 -15.09 3.81
C GLY A 115 -19.07 -14.75 5.11
N THR A 116 -18.33 -15.69 5.68
CA THR A 116 -17.64 -15.54 6.97
C THR A 116 -16.57 -14.44 7.04
N ARG A 117 -16.42 -13.61 6.00
CA ARG A 117 -15.57 -12.42 5.96
C ARG A 117 -16.43 -11.20 5.63
N ALA A 118 -16.49 -10.25 6.55
CA ALA A 118 -17.01 -8.93 6.25
C ALA A 118 -16.01 -8.23 5.33
N TYR A 119 -16.27 -8.28 4.02
CA TYR A 119 -15.58 -7.45 3.03
C TYR A 119 -15.90 -5.98 3.34
N HIS A 120 -14.87 -5.14 3.48
CA HIS A 120 -14.99 -3.71 3.73
C HIS A 120 -14.48 -2.94 2.50
N PRO A 121 -15.26 -2.78 1.42
CA PRO A 121 -14.86 -1.93 0.32
C PRO A 121 -14.82 -0.50 0.83
N VAL A 122 -13.60 0.05 0.93
CA VAL A 122 -13.42 1.49 0.96
C VAL A 122 -13.89 2.00 -0.39
N ASN A 123 -15.08 2.57 -0.43
CA ASN A 123 -15.58 3.21 -1.63
C ASN A 123 -14.70 4.45 -1.86
N PRO A 124 -13.93 4.54 -2.97
CA PRO A 124 -12.99 5.65 -3.18
C PRO A 124 -13.68 7.03 -3.25
N THR A 125 -15.01 7.05 -3.43
CA THR A 125 -15.82 8.27 -3.35
C THR A 125 -16.11 8.74 -1.93
N ASP A 126 -15.95 7.87 -0.94
CA ASP A 126 -16.34 8.12 0.45
C ASP A 126 -15.14 8.58 1.30
N ASP A 127 -13.90 8.44 0.80
CA ASP A 127 -12.71 9.10 1.35
C ASP A 127 -11.73 9.61 0.26
N PRO A 128 -12.01 10.77 -0.38
CA PRO A 128 -11.12 11.37 -1.37
C PRO A 128 -9.81 11.94 -0.78
N ALA A 129 -9.56 11.84 0.54
CA ALA A 129 -8.39 12.46 1.17
C ALA A 129 -7.12 11.60 1.10
N ASN A 130 -7.25 10.29 0.88
CA ASN A 130 -6.15 9.33 1.05
C ASN A 130 -5.67 8.65 -0.24
N LEU A 131 -6.49 8.58 -1.29
CA LEU A 131 -6.13 8.01 -2.60
C LEU A 131 -6.27 9.07 -3.71
N PHE A 132 -5.15 9.56 -4.24
CA PHE A 132 -5.13 10.58 -5.30
C PHE A 132 -5.57 10.01 -6.64
N TYR A 133 -5.02 8.86 -7.00
CA TYR A 133 -5.49 8.04 -8.10
C TYR A 133 -5.15 6.58 -7.84
N SER A 134 -5.92 5.68 -8.43
CA SER A 134 -5.60 4.27 -8.59
C SER A 134 -6.19 3.78 -9.90
N THR A 135 -5.37 3.12 -10.71
CA THR A 135 -5.69 2.67 -12.06
C THR A 135 -5.13 1.29 -12.31
N PHE A 136 -5.82 0.50 -13.14
CA PHE A 136 -5.20 -0.65 -13.79
C PHE A 136 -4.28 -0.19 -14.93
N LEU A 137 -3.33 -1.04 -15.30
CA LEU A 137 -2.43 -0.87 -16.43
C LEU A 137 -2.18 -2.24 -17.07
N GLY A 138 -2.88 -2.55 -18.14
CA GLY A 138 -2.82 -3.89 -18.72
C GLY A 138 -3.79 -4.07 -19.89
N GLY A 139 -3.88 -5.32 -20.36
CA GLY A 139 -4.83 -5.77 -21.35
C GLY A 139 -5.67 -6.94 -20.85
N GLY A 140 -6.04 -7.87 -21.74
CA GLY A 140 -6.92 -8.98 -21.41
C GLY A 140 -6.26 -10.22 -20.78
N ASP A 141 -4.92 -10.29 -20.74
CA ASP A 141 -4.16 -11.42 -20.22
C ASP A 141 -3.41 -11.06 -18.92
N GLN A 142 -2.22 -11.62 -18.65
CA GLN A 142 -1.48 -11.34 -17.42
C GLN A 142 -0.57 -10.12 -17.62
N ASP A 143 -0.67 -9.17 -16.69
CA ASP A 143 0.16 -7.99 -16.64
C ASP A 143 0.73 -7.83 -15.23
N SER A 144 2.03 -7.54 -15.13
CA SER A 144 2.72 -7.37 -13.85
C SER A 144 3.51 -6.07 -13.87
N GLY A 145 3.35 -5.25 -12.83
CA GLY A 145 4.20 -4.08 -12.61
C GLY A 145 5.32 -4.41 -11.62
N GLN A 146 6.56 -4.05 -11.98
CA GLN A 146 7.75 -4.42 -11.20
C GLN A 146 8.34 -3.22 -10.46
N GLU A 147 8.59 -2.09 -11.15
CA GLU A 147 9.27 -0.93 -10.56
C GLU A 147 8.61 0.39 -10.97
N VAL A 148 8.66 1.39 -10.08
CA VAL A 148 8.08 2.73 -10.34
C VAL A 148 8.99 3.85 -9.83
N VAL A 149 9.23 4.82 -10.70
CA VAL A 149 9.89 6.09 -10.33
C VAL A 149 9.04 7.28 -10.75
N VAL A 150 9.24 8.44 -10.12
CA VAL A 150 8.53 9.68 -10.48
C VAL A 150 9.50 10.77 -10.88
N ASP A 151 9.20 11.48 -11.97
CA ASP A 151 9.97 12.67 -12.35
C ASP A 151 9.58 13.91 -11.53
N GLN A 152 10.32 15.00 -11.74
CA GLN A 152 10.07 16.29 -11.07
C GLN A 152 8.70 16.92 -11.39
N THR A 153 8.02 16.46 -12.44
CA THR A 153 6.64 16.89 -12.78
C THR A 153 5.59 16.08 -12.04
N GLY A 154 5.99 14.99 -11.38
CA GLY A 154 5.13 14.03 -10.69
C GLY A 154 4.56 12.96 -11.62
N SER A 155 5.09 12.79 -12.83
CA SER A 155 4.69 11.73 -13.76
C SER A 155 5.34 10.42 -13.34
N ALA A 156 4.56 9.33 -13.29
CA ALA A 156 5.06 8.02 -12.92
C ALA A 156 5.61 7.28 -14.15
N PHE A 157 6.83 6.76 -14.03
CA PHE A 157 7.45 5.87 -15.00
C PHE A 157 7.43 4.48 -14.41
N VAL A 158 6.89 3.54 -15.16
CA VAL A 158 6.70 2.18 -14.70
C VAL A 158 7.24 1.21 -15.73
N VAL A 159 7.77 0.10 -15.23
CA VAL A 159 8.22 -1.04 -16.02
C VAL A 159 7.56 -2.30 -15.48
N GLY A 160 7.35 -3.25 -16.38
CA GLY A 160 6.90 -4.58 -16.03
C GLY A 160 6.89 -5.49 -17.23
N ASP A 161 6.07 -6.54 -17.14
CA ASP A 161 5.92 -7.57 -18.15
C ASP A 161 4.44 -7.84 -18.45
N THR A 162 4.15 -8.27 -19.68
CA THR A 162 2.79 -8.49 -20.15
C THR A 162 2.69 -9.64 -21.15
N LEU A 163 1.68 -10.49 -20.99
CA LEU A 163 1.21 -11.45 -21.99
C LEU A 163 0.12 -10.87 -22.91
N SER A 164 -0.33 -9.65 -22.64
CA SER A 164 -1.49 -9.04 -23.27
C SER A 164 -1.12 -8.44 -24.64
N GLY A 165 -1.53 -9.12 -25.71
CA GLY A 165 -1.39 -8.59 -27.08
C GLY A 165 -2.20 -7.31 -27.35
N ASP A 166 -3.13 -6.96 -26.46
CA ASP A 166 -3.92 -5.72 -26.47
C ASP A 166 -3.47 -4.71 -25.40
N PHE A 167 -2.29 -4.89 -24.79
CA PHE A 167 -1.71 -3.94 -23.85
C PHE A 167 -1.68 -2.51 -24.45
N PRO A 168 -2.03 -1.47 -23.69
CA PRO A 168 -2.15 -0.12 -24.23
C PRO A 168 -0.80 0.43 -24.68
N THR A 169 -0.73 0.88 -25.93
CA THR A 169 0.42 1.60 -26.48
C THR A 169 0.03 2.99 -26.97
N THR A 170 1.00 3.89 -27.11
CA THR A 170 0.76 5.27 -27.54
C THR A 170 1.24 5.56 -28.96
N PRO A 171 0.58 6.45 -29.72
CA PRO A 171 1.08 6.89 -31.02
C PRO A 171 2.50 7.45 -30.93
N GLY A 172 3.42 6.94 -31.75
CA GLY A 172 4.83 7.34 -31.76
C GLY A 172 5.70 6.66 -30.69
N ALA A 173 5.17 5.67 -29.98
CA ALA A 173 5.96 4.77 -29.15
C ALA A 173 7.06 4.07 -29.96
N TYR A 174 8.15 3.70 -29.29
CA TYR A 174 9.28 2.99 -29.86
C TYR A 174 8.84 1.68 -30.53
N SER A 175 8.05 0.87 -29.83
CA SER A 175 7.40 -0.33 -30.35
C SER A 175 5.94 -0.40 -29.91
N ILE A 176 5.10 -0.83 -30.84
CA ILE A 176 3.71 -1.24 -30.59
C ILE A 176 3.49 -2.73 -30.87
N TYR A 177 4.58 -3.46 -31.13
CA TYR A 177 4.55 -4.89 -31.41
C TYR A 177 4.78 -5.65 -30.10
N HIS A 178 3.83 -6.55 -29.82
CA HIS A 178 3.93 -7.57 -28.79
C HIS A 178 4.48 -8.86 -29.43
N GLY A 179 5.55 -9.41 -28.87
CA GLY A 179 6.19 -10.65 -29.27
C GLY A 179 5.41 -11.92 -28.91
N ASP A 180 6.05 -13.08 -29.09
CA ASP A 180 5.51 -14.33 -28.55
C ASP A 180 5.93 -14.46 -27.08
N GLY A 181 4.97 -14.61 -26.15
CA GLY A 181 5.27 -14.76 -24.72
C GLY A 181 5.13 -13.45 -23.94
N TYR A 182 5.86 -13.35 -22.83
CA TYR A 182 5.92 -12.11 -22.04
C TYR A 182 6.76 -11.07 -22.76
N ASP A 183 6.28 -9.84 -22.88
CA ASP A 183 7.11 -8.70 -23.31
C ASP A 183 7.30 -7.74 -22.14
N ALA A 184 8.49 -7.14 -22.03
CA ALA A 184 8.66 -6.00 -21.15
C ALA A 184 7.92 -4.77 -21.70
N PHE A 185 7.25 -4.02 -20.83
CA PHE A 185 6.65 -2.73 -21.19
C PHE A 185 7.33 -1.58 -20.43
N VAL A 186 7.27 -0.39 -21.02
CA VAL A 186 7.66 0.87 -20.37
C VAL A 186 6.55 1.89 -20.57
N VAL A 187 6.04 2.42 -19.47
CA VAL A 187 4.92 3.36 -19.46
C VAL A 187 5.29 4.61 -18.69
N LYS A 188 4.90 5.78 -19.22
CA LYS A 188 4.89 7.05 -18.49
C LYS A 188 3.46 7.51 -18.30
N LEU A 189 2.94 7.43 -17.08
CA LEU A 189 1.62 7.91 -16.69
C LEU A 189 1.70 9.37 -16.26
N ASN A 190 0.70 10.17 -16.65
CA ASN A 190 0.65 11.57 -16.24
C ASN A 190 0.47 11.72 -14.71
N PRO A 191 0.75 12.90 -14.12
CA PRO A 191 0.67 13.08 -12.67
C PRO A 191 -0.72 12.88 -12.05
N ALA A 192 -1.78 12.91 -12.89
CA ALA A 192 -3.16 12.71 -12.48
C ALA A 192 -3.62 11.26 -12.56
N GLY A 193 -2.79 10.35 -13.08
CA GLY A 193 -3.11 8.93 -13.20
C GLY A 193 -4.17 8.58 -14.24
N ASN A 194 -4.46 9.49 -15.19
CA ASN A 194 -5.61 9.36 -16.09
C ASN A 194 -5.29 9.35 -17.58
N ALA A 195 -4.01 9.47 -17.95
CA ALA A 195 -3.57 9.35 -19.32
C ALA A 195 -2.10 8.92 -19.41
N LEU A 196 -1.81 8.08 -20.40
CA LEU A 196 -0.45 7.69 -20.78
C LEU A 196 0.19 8.84 -21.57
N SER A 197 1.34 9.31 -21.11
CA SER A 197 2.21 10.20 -21.87
C SER A 197 2.95 9.43 -22.96
N TYR A 198 3.43 8.23 -22.63
CA TYR A 198 3.81 7.21 -23.61
C TYR A 198 3.63 5.81 -23.00
N ALA A 199 3.50 4.81 -23.86
CA ALA A 199 3.53 3.40 -23.51
C ALA A 199 4.08 2.61 -24.71
N THR A 200 5.11 1.79 -24.47
CA THR A 200 5.84 1.03 -25.49
C THR A 200 6.20 -0.35 -24.98
N PHE A 201 6.29 -1.32 -25.89
CA PHE A 201 7.00 -2.57 -25.63
C PHE A 201 8.51 -2.40 -25.78
N LEU A 202 9.25 -3.29 -25.14
CA LEU A 202 10.70 -3.44 -25.25
C LEU A 202 11.06 -4.93 -25.23
N GLY A 203 11.20 -5.54 -26.41
CA GLY A 203 11.39 -6.97 -26.53
C GLY A 203 11.61 -7.45 -27.96
N GLY A 204 11.74 -8.77 -28.10
CA GLY A 204 11.90 -9.52 -29.35
C GLY A 204 10.73 -10.49 -29.56
N ASN A 205 11.05 -11.74 -29.91
CA ASN A 205 10.05 -12.79 -30.18
C ASN A 205 10.00 -13.91 -29.11
N HIS A 206 10.60 -13.72 -27.94
CA HIS A 206 10.58 -14.65 -26.79
C HIS A 206 10.41 -13.83 -25.51
N ASP A 207 10.35 -14.50 -24.35
CA ASP A 207 10.07 -13.85 -23.08
C ASP A 207 11.09 -12.75 -22.70
N GLU A 208 10.55 -11.59 -22.35
CA GLU A 208 11.21 -10.47 -21.69
C GLU A 208 10.53 -10.11 -20.38
N THR A 209 11.33 -9.77 -19.38
CA THR A 209 10.85 -9.22 -18.12
C THR A 209 11.57 -7.92 -17.82
N GLY A 210 10.83 -6.81 -17.68
CA GLY A 210 11.39 -5.54 -17.26
C GLY A 210 11.37 -5.42 -15.74
N ASN A 211 12.52 -5.61 -15.10
CA ASN A 211 12.61 -5.74 -13.65
C ASN A 211 12.74 -4.38 -12.93
N ALA A 212 13.48 -3.44 -13.50
CA ALA A 212 13.71 -2.15 -12.85
C ALA A 212 13.88 -0.97 -13.82
N ILE A 213 13.51 0.21 -13.35
CA ILE A 213 13.56 1.47 -14.09
C ILE A 213 14.17 2.60 -13.25
N ALA A 214 15.04 3.39 -13.88
CA ALA A 214 15.54 4.66 -13.35
C ALA A 214 15.33 5.78 -14.38
N VAL A 215 15.27 7.04 -13.94
CA VAL A 215 15.04 8.19 -14.83
C VAL A 215 16.06 9.29 -14.57
N ASP A 216 16.70 9.80 -15.64
CA ASP A 216 17.64 10.91 -15.53
C ASP A 216 16.92 12.28 -15.46
N ASN A 217 17.67 13.33 -15.13
CA ASN A 217 17.14 14.70 -15.02
C ASN A 217 16.62 15.28 -16.36
N ARG A 218 16.84 14.60 -17.49
CA ARG A 218 16.29 14.98 -18.80
C ARG A 218 15.01 14.20 -19.13
N GLY A 219 14.61 13.27 -18.26
CA GLY A 219 13.43 12.43 -18.41
C GLY A 219 13.64 11.19 -19.26
N ASN A 220 14.90 10.79 -19.54
CA ASN A 220 15.16 9.53 -20.21
C ASN A 220 14.98 8.36 -19.23
N ALA A 221 14.31 7.31 -19.66
CA ALA A 221 14.10 6.10 -18.88
C ALA A 221 15.20 5.08 -19.14
N TYR A 222 15.80 4.55 -18.09
CA TYR A 222 16.79 3.48 -18.11
C TYR A 222 16.13 2.23 -17.55
N VAL A 223 16.16 1.15 -18.31
CA VAL A 223 15.47 -0.09 -17.96
C VAL A 223 16.46 -1.23 -17.99
N THR A 224 16.39 -2.07 -16.97
CA THR A 224 17.08 -3.37 -16.96
C THR A 224 16.08 -4.49 -16.78
N GLY A 225 16.46 -5.67 -17.22
CA GLY A 225 15.67 -6.86 -17.05
C GLY A 225 16.32 -8.08 -17.64
N VAL A 226 15.48 -9.01 -18.06
CA VAL A 226 15.88 -10.27 -18.67
C VAL A 226 15.29 -10.36 -20.06
N THR A 227 16.04 -10.94 -21.00
CA THR A 227 15.52 -11.32 -22.32
C THR A 227 15.99 -12.73 -22.68
N MET A 228 15.08 -13.49 -23.31
CA MET A 228 15.38 -14.77 -23.95
C MET A 228 15.41 -14.64 -25.49
N SER A 229 15.33 -13.41 -26.01
CA SER A 229 15.21 -13.10 -27.42
C SER A 229 16.54 -12.83 -28.09
N THR A 230 16.88 -13.65 -29.08
CA THR A 230 18.03 -13.40 -29.99
C THR A 230 17.88 -12.14 -30.85
N ASP A 231 16.66 -11.62 -30.95
CA ASP A 231 16.29 -10.43 -31.73
C ASP A 231 15.83 -9.26 -30.85
N PHE A 232 16.15 -9.31 -29.54
CA PHE A 232 15.98 -8.16 -28.66
C PHE A 232 16.68 -6.92 -29.28
N PRO A 233 16.06 -5.73 -29.23
CA PRO A 233 16.59 -4.55 -29.89
C PRO A 233 17.91 -4.10 -29.26
N VAL A 234 18.96 -3.98 -30.08
CA VAL A 234 20.26 -3.43 -29.69
C VAL A 234 20.66 -2.26 -30.59
N THR A 235 21.49 -1.36 -30.04
CA THR A 235 22.03 -0.22 -30.81
C THR A 235 23.43 -0.50 -31.35
N ALA A 236 23.78 0.07 -32.50
CA ALA A 236 25.00 -0.28 -33.24
C ALA A 236 26.34 0.01 -32.54
N SER A 237 26.34 0.75 -31.44
CA SER A 237 27.54 1.05 -30.62
C SER A 237 27.36 0.66 -29.16
N ALA A 238 26.41 -0.25 -28.90
CA ALA A 238 26.22 -0.88 -27.61
C ALA A 238 27.49 -1.63 -27.15
N PHE A 239 27.63 -1.80 -25.85
CA PHE A 239 28.70 -2.59 -25.25
C PHE A 239 28.72 -4.02 -25.80
N ASP A 240 27.54 -4.65 -25.87
CA ASP A 240 27.33 -5.93 -26.52
C ASP A 240 26.04 -5.92 -27.35
N THR A 241 26.15 -6.49 -28.54
CA THR A 241 25.06 -6.64 -29.51
C THR A 241 24.70 -8.10 -29.76
N ASN A 242 25.36 -9.05 -29.09
CA ASN A 242 25.09 -10.47 -29.21
C ASN A 242 24.41 -10.98 -27.95
N TYR A 243 23.46 -11.87 -28.18
CA TYR A 243 22.85 -12.68 -27.14
C TYR A 243 23.65 -13.98 -27.05
N ASP A 244 24.32 -14.19 -25.91
CA ASP A 244 25.38 -15.19 -25.78
C ASP A 244 24.96 -16.44 -24.97
N GLY A 245 23.79 -16.39 -24.32
CA GLY A 245 23.25 -17.45 -23.48
C GLY A 245 21.85 -17.95 -23.86
N ASN A 246 21.14 -18.49 -22.87
CA ASN A 246 19.70 -18.79 -22.96
C ASN A 246 18.86 -17.75 -22.21
N GLN A 247 19.51 -16.77 -21.56
CA GLN A 247 18.88 -15.70 -20.81
C GLN A 247 19.95 -14.67 -20.44
N ASP A 248 19.88 -13.46 -21.02
CA ASP A 248 20.85 -12.39 -20.76
C ASP A 248 20.20 -11.19 -20.08
N VAL A 249 21.00 -10.37 -19.41
CA VAL A 249 20.54 -9.04 -18.97
C VAL A 249 20.47 -8.13 -20.17
N PHE A 250 19.37 -7.40 -20.33
CA PHE A 250 19.34 -6.24 -21.22
C PHE A 250 19.45 -4.94 -20.41
N VAL A 251 20.06 -3.92 -21.01
CA VAL A 251 20.00 -2.53 -20.52
C VAL A 251 19.58 -1.63 -21.66
N ALA A 252 18.50 -0.88 -21.48
CA ALA A 252 17.97 0.03 -22.48
C ALA A 252 17.81 1.44 -21.92
N LYS A 253 18.11 2.46 -22.73
CA LYS A 253 17.82 3.86 -22.43
C LYS A 253 16.86 4.43 -23.47
N LEU A 254 15.64 4.76 -23.07
CA LEU A 254 14.62 5.40 -23.91
C LEU A 254 14.69 6.92 -23.79
N ASN A 255 14.43 7.62 -24.90
CA ASN A 255 14.28 9.07 -24.89
C ASN A 255 13.03 9.51 -24.08
N PRO A 256 12.87 10.79 -23.73
CA PRO A 256 11.80 11.23 -22.82
C PRO A 256 10.38 11.12 -23.41
N LEU A 257 10.29 10.86 -24.71
CA LEU A 257 9.04 10.64 -25.43
C LEU A 257 8.70 9.14 -25.56
N GLY A 258 9.58 8.24 -25.11
CA GLY A 258 9.42 6.79 -25.28
C GLY A 258 9.42 6.34 -26.74
N SER A 259 10.00 7.13 -27.64
CA SER A 259 9.90 6.96 -29.10
C SER A 259 11.15 6.36 -29.75
N GLU A 260 12.29 6.43 -29.08
CA GLU A 260 13.57 5.95 -29.59
C GLU A 260 14.44 5.40 -28.45
N LEU A 261 15.18 4.33 -28.74
CA LEU A 261 16.29 3.87 -27.93
C LEU A 261 17.51 4.77 -28.16
N ILE A 262 17.97 5.44 -27.12
CA ILE A 262 19.26 6.13 -27.09
C ILE A 262 20.39 5.09 -27.14
N TYR A 263 20.25 4.04 -26.33
CA TYR A 263 21.05 2.82 -26.46
C TYR A 263 20.25 1.62 -25.96
N ALA A 264 20.64 0.43 -26.41
CA ALA A 264 20.27 -0.85 -25.82
C ALA A 264 21.39 -1.86 -26.05
N THR A 265 21.72 -2.62 -25.02
CA THR A 265 22.86 -3.56 -24.97
C THR A 265 22.50 -4.82 -24.18
N PHE A 266 23.24 -5.90 -24.41
CA PHE A 266 23.28 -7.03 -23.49
C PHE A 266 24.40 -6.87 -22.45
N ILE A 267 24.26 -7.58 -21.33
CA ILE A 267 25.30 -7.85 -20.34
C ILE A 267 25.11 -9.30 -19.89
N GLY A 268 26.02 -10.18 -20.27
CA GLY A 268 25.90 -11.60 -19.93
C GLY A 268 27.04 -12.46 -20.42
N GLY A 269 26.90 -13.76 -20.22
CA GLY A 269 27.80 -14.79 -20.71
C GLY A 269 27.02 -15.94 -21.33
N ALA A 270 27.58 -17.15 -21.26
CA ALA A 270 26.99 -18.30 -21.95
C ALA A 270 25.82 -18.98 -21.21
N ASN A 271 25.53 -18.59 -19.97
CA ASN A 271 24.51 -19.23 -19.12
C ASN A 271 23.36 -18.25 -18.81
N HIS A 272 22.78 -18.34 -17.61
CA HIS A 272 21.64 -17.53 -17.22
C HIS A 272 22.11 -16.33 -16.40
N GLU A 273 21.72 -15.16 -16.85
CA GLU A 273 21.88 -13.90 -16.13
C GLU A 273 20.54 -13.24 -15.87
N GLN A 274 20.48 -12.46 -14.79
CA GLN A 274 19.30 -11.70 -14.43
C GLN A 274 19.70 -10.35 -13.84
N GLY A 275 19.27 -9.27 -14.49
CA GLY A 275 19.41 -7.91 -13.95
C GLY A 275 18.18 -7.57 -13.12
N ASN A 276 18.38 -7.32 -11.83
CA ASN A 276 17.29 -7.13 -10.87
C ASN A 276 17.01 -5.64 -10.60
N ALA A 277 18.05 -4.80 -10.53
CA ALA A 277 17.87 -3.38 -10.24
C ALA A 277 18.84 -2.49 -11.02
N ILE A 278 18.43 -1.24 -11.25
CA ILE A 278 19.19 -0.22 -11.95
C ILE A 278 19.11 1.13 -11.23
N ALA A 279 20.25 1.80 -11.07
CA ALA A 279 20.35 3.18 -10.60
C ALA A 279 21.13 4.04 -11.62
N VAL A 280 20.96 5.36 -11.59
CA VAL A 280 21.64 6.28 -12.51
C VAL A 280 22.29 7.42 -11.74
N ASP A 281 23.55 7.72 -12.03
CA ASP A 281 24.28 8.85 -11.42
C ASP A 281 24.06 10.18 -12.14
N GLU A 282 24.54 11.28 -11.55
CA GLU A 282 24.43 12.63 -12.15
C GLU A 282 25.22 12.78 -13.46
N MET A 283 26.11 11.83 -13.78
CA MET A 283 26.86 11.76 -15.04
C MET A 283 26.16 10.88 -16.09
N ASP A 284 24.92 10.50 -15.85
CA ASP A 284 24.08 9.67 -16.72
C ASP A 284 24.60 8.22 -16.88
N SER A 285 25.47 7.74 -15.99
CA SER A 285 25.96 6.35 -15.99
C SER A 285 24.96 5.43 -15.29
N ALA A 286 24.73 4.24 -15.85
CA ALA A 286 23.84 3.24 -15.28
C ALA A 286 24.61 2.26 -14.39
N TYR A 287 24.05 1.95 -13.23
CA TYR A 287 24.56 1.00 -12.25
C TYR A 287 23.58 -0.13 -12.13
N LEU A 288 24.05 -1.38 -12.17
CA LEU A 288 23.20 -2.55 -12.16
C LEU A 288 23.67 -3.57 -11.13
N THR A 289 22.70 -4.26 -10.53
CA THR A 289 22.94 -5.48 -9.76
C THR A 289 22.01 -6.60 -10.23
N GLY A 290 22.36 -7.82 -9.87
CA GLY A 290 21.65 -9.02 -10.31
C GLY A 290 22.38 -10.28 -9.91
N GLN A 291 22.22 -11.33 -10.72
CA GLN A 291 22.90 -12.62 -10.55
C GLN A 291 23.37 -13.17 -11.90
N THR A 292 24.45 -13.95 -11.88
CA THR A 292 24.96 -14.68 -13.05
C THR A 292 25.32 -16.11 -12.71
N ARG A 293 25.11 -17.04 -13.66
CA ARG A 293 25.65 -18.42 -13.64
C ARG A 293 26.85 -18.59 -14.58
N SER A 294 27.41 -17.49 -15.07
CA SER A 294 28.43 -17.50 -16.11
C SER A 294 29.80 -17.19 -15.55
N SER A 295 30.71 -18.15 -15.66
CA SER A 295 32.15 -17.92 -15.43
C SER A 295 32.78 -16.98 -16.46
N ALA A 296 32.11 -16.75 -17.58
CA ALA A 296 32.48 -15.78 -18.62
C ALA A 296 31.67 -14.47 -18.56
N PHE A 297 30.94 -14.22 -17.47
CA PHE A 297 30.29 -12.92 -17.27
C PHE A 297 31.33 -11.79 -17.33
N PRO A 298 31.01 -10.62 -17.92
CA PRO A 298 31.98 -9.55 -18.08
C PRO A 298 32.52 -9.06 -16.74
N SER A 299 33.85 -8.99 -16.61
CA SER A 299 34.53 -8.32 -15.51
C SER A 299 35.61 -7.38 -16.02
N THR A 300 35.87 -6.31 -15.27
CA THR A 300 36.87 -5.30 -15.66
C THR A 300 38.19 -5.50 -14.92
N PRO A 301 39.35 -5.22 -15.55
CA PRO A 301 40.65 -5.33 -14.89
C PRO A 301 40.72 -4.45 -13.63
N GLY A 302 41.08 -5.06 -12.49
CA GLY A 302 41.20 -4.37 -11.21
C GLY A 302 39.92 -4.26 -10.41
N ALA A 303 38.80 -4.79 -10.92
CA ALA A 303 37.56 -4.95 -10.17
C ALA A 303 37.76 -5.72 -8.86
N PHE A 304 36.86 -5.51 -7.90
CA PHE A 304 36.88 -6.14 -6.58
C PHE A 304 37.03 -7.66 -6.67
N ASP A 305 36.22 -8.30 -7.52
CA ASP A 305 36.38 -9.69 -7.90
C ASP A 305 36.16 -9.89 -9.41
N THR A 306 37.08 -10.64 -10.01
CA THR A 306 37.08 -11.00 -11.43
C THR A 306 36.79 -12.49 -11.64
N SER A 307 36.43 -13.21 -10.60
CA SER A 307 36.23 -14.67 -10.60
C SER A 307 34.78 -15.00 -10.24
N TYR A 308 34.24 -15.99 -10.93
CA TYR A 308 32.96 -16.61 -10.60
C TYR A 308 33.21 -17.74 -9.59
N ASN A 309 32.65 -17.62 -8.39
CA ASN A 309 33.03 -18.42 -7.23
C ASN A 309 31.98 -19.45 -6.79
N GLY A 310 30.71 -19.31 -7.19
CA GLY A 310 29.62 -20.18 -6.75
C GLY A 310 28.72 -20.79 -7.83
N GLU A 311 27.46 -21.12 -7.49
CA GLU A 311 26.42 -21.49 -8.49
C GLU A 311 25.70 -20.27 -9.05
N PHE A 312 25.63 -19.21 -8.25
CA PHE A 312 25.23 -17.88 -8.69
C PHE A 312 26.07 -16.88 -7.92
N ASP A 313 26.67 -15.94 -8.61
CA ASP A 313 27.29 -14.79 -7.95
C ASP A 313 26.42 -13.57 -8.24
N ALA A 314 26.28 -12.70 -7.25
CA ALA A 314 25.77 -11.37 -7.52
C ALA A 314 26.81 -10.63 -8.36
N PHE A 315 26.38 -9.65 -9.15
CA PHE A 315 27.30 -8.78 -9.88
C PHE A 315 26.99 -7.31 -9.57
N VAL A 316 27.99 -6.46 -9.76
CA VAL A 316 27.77 -5.01 -9.83
C VAL A 316 28.44 -4.48 -11.08
N VAL A 317 27.67 -3.78 -11.91
CA VAL A 317 28.12 -3.21 -13.17
C VAL A 317 27.88 -1.71 -13.19
N LYS A 318 28.86 -0.93 -13.68
CA LYS A 318 28.68 0.47 -14.06
C LYS A 318 28.89 0.62 -15.57
N LEU A 319 27.83 0.96 -16.29
CA LEU A 319 27.83 1.22 -17.74
C LEU A 319 27.93 2.72 -18.01
N ASN A 320 28.74 3.11 -18.98
CA ASN A 320 28.89 4.53 -19.34
C ASN A 320 27.58 5.13 -19.89
N SER A 321 27.51 6.47 -19.93
CA SER A 321 26.30 7.18 -20.35
C SER A 321 25.84 6.92 -21.79
N ALA A 322 26.71 6.34 -22.63
CA ALA A 322 26.44 5.99 -24.01
C ALA A 322 26.03 4.52 -24.19
N GLY A 323 26.06 3.72 -23.12
CA GLY A 323 25.75 2.28 -23.17
C GLY A 323 26.80 1.44 -23.93
N SER A 324 28.03 1.94 -24.08
CA SER A 324 29.04 1.41 -24.99
C SER A 324 30.25 0.76 -24.31
N GLU A 325 30.41 0.98 -23.01
CA GLU A 325 31.58 0.51 -22.26
C GLU A 325 31.22 0.30 -20.78
N LEU A 326 31.70 -0.80 -20.21
CA LEU A 326 31.69 -1.03 -18.77
C LEU A 326 32.81 -0.19 -18.14
N ILE A 327 32.43 0.79 -17.32
CA ILE A 327 33.37 1.55 -16.48
C ILE A 327 33.99 0.61 -15.44
N TYR A 328 33.15 -0.22 -14.82
CA TYR A 328 33.58 -1.40 -14.09
C TYR A 328 32.51 -2.48 -14.13
N ALA A 329 32.93 -3.73 -13.92
CA ALA A 329 32.06 -4.87 -13.66
C ALA A 329 32.80 -5.86 -12.75
N THR A 330 32.13 -6.26 -11.66
CA THR A 330 32.67 -7.13 -10.63
C THR A 330 31.67 -8.21 -10.25
N PHE A 331 32.19 -9.38 -9.88
CA PHE A 331 31.42 -10.34 -9.10
C PHE A 331 31.33 -9.89 -7.63
N LEU A 332 30.32 -10.39 -6.93
CA LEU A 332 30.07 -10.17 -5.51
C LEU A 332 29.41 -11.43 -4.95
N GLY A 333 30.18 -12.25 -4.23
CA GLY A 333 29.70 -13.52 -3.69
C GLY A 333 30.81 -14.36 -3.10
N GLY A 334 30.45 -15.52 -2.59
CA GLY A 334 31.33 -16.56 -2.09
C GLY A 334 31.16 -17.86 -2.90
N SER A 335 31.22 -19.00 -2.21
CA SER A 335 31.32 -20.33 -2.84
C SER A 335 29.98 -21.00 -3.19
N ASP A 336 28.83 -20.39 -2.86
CA ASP A 336 27.49 -20.94 -3.09
C ASP A 336 26.61 -19.96 -3.90
N ARG A 337 25.34 -19.72 -3.52
CA ARG A 337 24.43 -18.81 -4.23
C ARG A 337 24.38 -17.46 -3.57
N ASP A 338 24.67 -16.42 -4.33
CA ASP A 338 24.66 -15.02 -3.92
C ASP A 338 23.85 -14.21 -4.93
N LEU A 339 22.80 -13.53 -4.46
CA LEU A 339 21.84 -12.84 -5.32
C LEU A 339 21.73 -11.38 -4.93
N GLY A 340 21.97 -10.44 -5.85
CA GLY A 340 21.65 -9.02 -5.65
C GLY A 340 20.19 -8.73 -6.01
N SER A 341 19.45 -8.06 -5.12
CA SER A 341 18.04 -7.66 -5.36
C SER A 341 17.89 -6.20 -5.76
N ASP A 342 18.60 -5.30 -5.09
CA ASP A 342 18.40 -3.86 -5.26
C ASP A 342 19.71 -3.07 -5.16
N ILE A 343 19.79 -1.89 -5.80
CA ILE A 343 20.99 -1.05 -5.87
C ILE A 343 20.67 0.44 -5.78
N VAL A 344 21.45 1.14 -4.98
CA VAL A 344 21.45 2.61 -4.89
C VAL A 344 22.85 3.16 -5.10
N VAL A 345 22.95 4.37 -5.65
CA VAL A 345 24.22 5.06 -5.89
C VAL A 345 24.24 6.40 -5.15
N ASP A 346 25.32 6.68 -4.44
CA ASP A 346 25.50 7.96 -3.76
C ASP A 346 26.13 9.03 -4.68
N SER A 347 26.15 10.28 -4.21
CA SER A 347 26.71 11.41 -4.97
C SER A 347 28.22 11.30 -5.25
N THR A 348 28.94 10.39 -4.58
CA THR A 348 30.35 10.10 -4.87
C THR A 348 30.52 9.07 -5.98
N GLY A 349 29.43 8.40 -6.38
CA GLY A 349 29.41 7.31 -7.35
C GLY A 349 29.63 5.93 -6.74
N SER A 350 29.60 5.80 -5.41
CA SER A 350 29.69 4.50 -4.72
C SER A 350 28.35 3.78 -4.81
N ALA A 351 28.38 2.48 -5.14
CA ALA A 351 27.20 1.65 -5.25
C ALA A 351 26.95 0.85 -3.97
N SER A 352 25.74 0.90 -3.42
CA SER A 352 25.30 0.03 -2.33
C SER A 352 24.24 -0.95 -2.83
N VAL A 353 24.42 -2.23 -2.51
CA VAL A 353 23.63 -3.35 -2.99
C VAL A 353 22.93 -4.03 -1.82
N MET A 354 21.64 -4.30 -1.98
CA MET A 354 20.91 -5.27 -1.19
C MET A 354 21.06 -6.65 -1.80
N GLY A 355 21.40 -7.63 -0.96
CA GLY A 355 21.36 -9.03 -1.32
C GLY A 355 19.99 -9.63 -1.04
N PHE A 356 19.41 -10.33 -2.02
CA PHE A 356 18.23 -11.16 -1.78
C PHE A 356 18.54 -12.25 -0.78
N TYR A 357 19.61 -13.01 -1.01
CA TYR A 357 20.25 -13.81 0.02
C TYR A 357 21.65 -14.24 -0.45
N THR A 358 22.44 -14.69 0.51
CA THR A 358 23.64 -15.50 0.32
C THR A 358 23.44 -16.85 1.01
N LEU A 359 23.95 -17.92 0.40
CA LEU A 359 24.12 -19.25 1.00
C LEU A 359 25.60 -19.54 1.31
N SER A 360 26.47 -18.54 1.17
CA SER A 360 27.91 -18.65 1.19
C SER A 360 28.47 -18.32 2.57
N ASP A 361 28.99 -19.32 3.30
CA ASP A 361 29.74 -19.12 4.55
C ASP A 361 30.95 -18.17 4.39
N ASP A 362 31.47 -18.06 3.16
CA ASP A 362 32.62 -17.26 2.77
C ASP A 362 32.24 -16.00 1.96
N PHE A 363 30.99 -15.55 2.02
CA PHE A 363 30.61 -14.25 1.45
C PHE A 363 31.52 -13.14 2.00
N PRO A 364 32.03 -12.23 1.13
CA PRO A 364 33.00 -11.23 1.55
C PRO A 364 32.39 -10.20 2.52
N THR A 365 32.98 -10.07 3.70
CA THR A 365 32.61 -9.06 4.71
C THR A 365 33.78 -8.13 5.03
N THR A 366 33.46 -6.94 5.53
CA THR A 366 34.48 -5.97 5.99
C THR A 366 34.72 -6.09 7.50
N GLN A 367 35.86 -5.58 7.98
CA GLN A 367 36.23 -5.69 9.40
C GLN A 367 35.23 -4.99 10.34
N ASP A 368 34.55 -3.97 9.84
CA ASP A 368 33.55 -3.15 10.50
C ASP A 368 32.11 -3.60 10.19
N ALA A 369 31.92 -4.82 9.65
CA ALA A 369 30.61 -5.41 9.43
C ALA A 369 29.80 -5.45 10.73
N PHE A 370 28.47 -5.24 10.62
CA PHE A 370 27.54 -5.50 11.71
C PHE A 370 27.56 -6.98 12.09
N ASP A 371 27.52 -7.85 11.08
CA ASP A 371 27.70 -9.29 11.20
C ASP A 371 28.64 -9.80 10.11
N GLY A 372 29.68 -10.50 10.55
CA GLY A 372 30.70 -11.10 9.70
C GLY A 372 30.48 -12.59 9.43
N SER A 373 29.35 -13.17 9.86
CA SER A 373 29.10 -14.61 9.82
C SER A 373 27.75 -14.94 9.19
N TYR A 374 27.70 -16.02 8.43
CA TYR A 374 26.46 -16.64 7.96
C TYR A 374 25.83 -17.48 9.09
N ASN A 375 24.60 -17.16 9.50
CA ASN A 375 24.01 -17.67 10.73
C ASN A 375 22.78 -18.58 10.53
N GLY A 376 22.33 -18.77 9.30
CA GLY A 376 21.06 -19.43 9.02
C GLY A 376 21.10 -20.40 7.82
N SER A 377 19.94 -20.51 7.17
CA SER A 377 19.73 -21.28 5.94
C SER A 377 19.73 -20.41 4.68
N ALA A 378 19.64 -19.09 4.84
CA ALA A 378 19.89 -18.04 3.86
C ALA A 378 19.96 -16.71 4.62
N ASP A 379 20.97 -15.89 4.39
CA ASP A 379 21.06 -14.56 5.00
C ASP A 379 20.95 -13.47 3.94
N ALA A 380 20.25 -12.39 4.25
CA ALA A 380 20.35 -11.18 3.44
C ALA A 380 21.76 -10.58 3.63
N PHE A 381 22.22 -9.76 2.68
CA PHE A 381 23.48 -9.03 2.82
C PHE A 381 23.35 -7.58 2.38
N VAL A 382 24.22 -6.73 2.89
CA VAL A 382 24.39 -5.35 2.41
C VAL A 382 25.85 -5.14 2.06
N ALA A 383 26.13 -4.71 0.84
CA ALA A 383 27.48 -4.43 0.36
C ALA A 383 27.57 -3.02 -0.23
N LYS A 384 28.69 -2.32 -0.03
CA LYS A 384 29.00 -1.04 -0.66
C LYS A 384 30.35 -1.10 -1.33
N LEU A 385 30.38 -0.86 -2.63
CA LEU A 385 31.59 -0.72 -3.43
C LEU A 385 32.04 0.74 -3.48
N ASP A 386 33.35 0.94 -3.58
CA ASP A 386 33.91 2.25 -3.89
C ASP A 386 33.50 2.74 -5.29
N PRO A 387 33.67 4.03 -5.62
CA PRO A 387 33.24 4.57 -6.92
C PRO A 387 33.93 3.96 -8.14
N PHE A 388 35.03 3.22 -7.93
CA PHE A 388 35.81 2.56 -8.98
C PHE A 388 35.46 1.08 -9.16
N GLY A 389 34.69 0.49 -8.24
CA GLY A 389 34.30 -0.92 -8.26
C GLY A 389 35.42 -1.88 -7.88
N ASN A 390 36.47 -1.40 -7.18
CA ASN A 390 37.68 -2.17 -6.91
C ASN A 390 37.76 -2.67 -5.46
N GLU A 391 37.02 -2.06 -4.54
CA GLU A 391 37.06 -2.40 -3.11
C GLU A 391 35.66 -2.35 -2.47
N LEU A 392 35.39 -3.28 -1.55
CA LEU A 392 34.26 -3.17 -0.62
C LEU A 392 34.60 -2.16 0.47
N VAL A 393 33.86 -1.06 0.48
CA VAL A 393 33.88 -0.05 1.55
C VAL A 393 33.17 -0.57 2.80
N TYR A 394 32.14 -1.40 2.60
CA TYR A 394 31.39 -2.05 3.68
C TYR A 394 30.74 -3.33 3.15
N ALA A 395 30.71 -4.40 3.92
CA ALA A 395 29.89 -5.57 3.62
C ALA A 395 29.56 -6.36 4.89
N THR A 396 28.28 -6.71 5.05
CA THR A 396 27.74 -7.41 6.24
C THR A 396 26.67 -8.41 5.84
N PHE A 397 26.56 -9.48 6.64
CA PHE A 397 25.33 -10.28 6.69
C PHE A 397 24.24 -9.53 7.46
N LEU A 398 22.99 -9.91 7.21
CA LEU A 398 21.80 -9.46 7.92
C LEU A 398 20.78 -10.61 7.98
N GLY A 399 20.70 -11.26 9.13
CA GLY A 399 19.84 -12.42 9.34
C GLY A 399 19.92 -13.01 10.74
N GLY A 400 19.24 -14.12 10.94
CA GLY A 400 19.23 -14.93 12.16
C GLY A 400 19.44 -16.40 11.83
N SER A 401 18.77 -17.28 12.57
CA SER A 401 18.94 -18.74 12.44
C SER A 401 18.14 -19.41 11.32
N GLY A 402 17.22 -18.67 10.70
CA GLY A 402 16.29 -19.08 9.66
C GLY A 402 16.72 -18.67 8.25
N ALA A 403 15.76 -18.34 7.40
CA ALA A 403 15.94 -17.73 6.10
C ALA A 403 15.54 -16.25 6.16
N ASP A 404 16.48 -15.40 5.78
CA ASP A 404 16.38 -13.95 5.80
C ASP A 404 16.63 -13.43 4.39
N ARG A 405 15.69 -12.65 3.87
CA ARG A 405 15.69 -12.26 2.46
C ARG A 405 15.52 -10.77 2.25
N GLY A 406 16.45 -10.14 1.55
CA GLY A 406 16.49 -8.71 1.31
C GLY A 406 15.84 -8.27 0.02
N THR A 407 14.90 -7.34 0.05
CA THR A 407 14.11 -6.97 -1.14
C THR A 407 14.38 -5.55 -1.63
N GLY A 408 14.75 -4.62 -0.75
CA GLY A 408 14.97 -3.23 -1.14
C GLY A 408 15.98 -2.48 -0.28
N ILE A 409 16.61 -1.47 -0.89
CA ILE A 409 17.56 -0.55 -0.26
C ILE A 409 17.26 0.90 -0.67
N ALA A 410 17.27 1.81 0.31
CA ALA A 410 17.11 3.24 0.09
C ALA A 410 18.13 4.04 0.92
N THR A 411 18.40 5.28 0.53
CA THR A 411 19.27 6.20 1.30
C THR A 411 18.59 7.54 1.53
N ASP A 412 18.90 8.18 2.65
CA ASP A 412 18.42 9.54 2.95
C ASP A 412 19.23 10.65 2.25
N GLY A 413 20.20 10.28 1.40
CA GLY A 413 21.10 11.20 0.72
C GLY A 413 22.15 11.86 1.62
N ILE A 414 22.26 11.42 2.88
CA ILE A 414 23.27 11.88 3.84
C ILE A 414 24.23 10.72 4.12
N ASP A 415 23.93 9.92 5.15
CA ASP A 415 24.83 8.88 5.69
C ASP A 415 24.09 7.60 6.09
N SER A 416 22.75 7.57 6.03
CA SER A 416 21.98 6.40 6.46
C SER A 416 21.47 5.59 5.27
N THR A 417 21.65 4.29 5.38
CA THR A 417 21.07 3.29 4.50
C THR A 417 19.90 2.62 5.22
N TYR A 418 18.82 2.42 4.49
CA TYR A 418 17.61 1.74 4.94
C TYR A 418 17.43 0.51 4.07
N VAL A 419 17.21 -0.64 4.70
CA VAL A 419 16.96 -1.89 3.99
C VAL A 419 15.70 -2.55 4.53
N THR A 420 15.02 -3.26 3.64
CA THR A 420 13.85 -4.05 4.00
C THR A 420 13.98 -5.45 3.42
N GLY A 421 13.23 -6.36 4.00
CA GLY A 421 13.16 -7.73 3.57
C GLY A 421 12.16 -8.48 4.41
N TYR A 422 12.22 -9.81 4.37
CA TYR A 422 11.42 -10.65 5.25
C TYR A 422 12.24 -11.78 5.83
N THR A 423 11.80 -12.30 6.96
CA THR A 423 12.56 -13.24 7.79
C THR A 423 11.63 -14.27 8.42
N ASP A 424 12.08 -15.53 8.48
CA ASP A 424 11.48 -16.56 9.35
C ASP A 424 12.31 -16.82 10.62
N SER A 425 13.28 -15.94 10.90
CA SER A 425 14.21 -16.00 12.04
C SER A 425 13.61 -15.30 13.27
N ALA A 426 13.23 -16.09 14.28
CA ALA A 426 12.78 -15.54 15.57
C ALA A 426 13.89 -14.79 16.35
N ASP A 427 15.15 -14.98 15.95
CA ASP A 427 16.34 -14.31 16.48
C ASP A 427 16.95 -13.27 15.51
N PHE A 428 16.19 -12.81 14.51
CA PHE A 428 16.60 -11.69 13.66
C PHE A 428 17.02 -10.48 14.50
N PRO A 429 18.10 -9.75 14.13
CA PRO A 429 18.59 -8.63 14.91
C PRO A 429 17.55 -7.51 15.03
N VAL A 430 17.22 -7.14 16.27
CA VAL A 430 16.32 -6.02 16.60
C VAL A 430 16.98 -5.06 17.58
N THR A 431 16.53 -3.80 17.57
CA THR A 431 17.06 -2.76 18.47
C THR A 431 16.04 -2.32 19.52
N PRO A 432 16.45 -2.08 20.78
CA PRO A 432 15.53 -1.62 21.83
C PRO A 432 14.81 -0.32 21.47
N GLY A 433 13.48 -0.29 21.67
CA GLY A 433 12.65 0.89 21.39
C GLY A 433 12.16 0.99 19.94
N SER A 434 12.44 -0.02 19.11
CA SER A 434 11.83 -0.21 17.80
C SER A 434 10.33 -0.51 17.89
N PHE A 435 9.62 -0.36 16.76
CA PHE A 435 8.17 -0.54 16.67
C PHE A 435 7.73 -1.93 17.13
N ASP A 436 8.40 -2.97 16.63
CA ASP A 436 8.24 -4.35 17.08
C ASP A 436 9.59 -5.05 17.19
N THR A 437 9.76 -5.78 18.28
CA THR A 437 10.95 -6.58 18.59
C THR A 437 10.64 -8.06 18.73
N SER A 438 9.46 -8.49 18.29
CA SER A 438 8.99 -9.87 18.35
C SER A 438 8.62 -10.35 16.96
N TYR A 439 9.05 -11.56 16.63
CA TYR A 439 8.60 -12.28 15.44
C TYR A 439 7.24 -12.92 15.75
N ASN A 440 6.20 -12.52 15.01
CA ASN A 440 4.81 -12.82 15.33
C ASN A 440 4.15 -13.81 14.38
N GLY A 441 4.69 -14.02 13.17
CA GLY A 441 4.08 -14.85 12.14
C GLY A 441 4.91 -16.05 11.67
N VAL A 442 4.74 -16.39 10.38
CA VAL A 442 5.53 -17.41 9.67
C VAL A 442 6.65 -16.76 8.85
N ALA A 443 6.45 -15.54 8.39
CA ALA A 443 7.51 -14.67 7.91
C ALA A 443 7.10 -13.23 8.20
N ASP A 444 7.97 -12.46 8.84
CA ASP A 444 7.69 -11.06 9.13
C ASP A 444 8.59 -10.18 8.26
N VAL A 445 8.11 -9.00 7.90
CA VAL A 445 8.95 -7.98 7.28
C VAL A 445 9.94 -7.46 8.32
N PHE A 446 11.21 -7.30 7.93
CA PHE A 446 12.17 -6.52 8.72
C PHE A 446 12.41 -5.17 8.07
N VAL A 447 12.61 -4.14 8.90
CA VAL A 447 13.08 -2.83 8.44
C VAL A 447 14.29 -2.43 9.27
N VAL A 448 15.41 -2.21 8.60
CA VAL A 448 16.70 -1.89 9.23
C VAL A 448 17.22 -0.56 8.72
N LYS A 449 17.68 0.29 9.63
CA LYS A 449 18.46 1.48 9.34
C LYS A 449 19.87 1.31 9.89
N LEU A 450 20.87 1.50 9.04
CA LEU A 450 22.28 1.39 9.40
C LEU A 450 23.09 2.54 8.82
N VAL A 451 24.19 2.87 9.49
CA VAL A 451 25.23 3.76 8.96
C VAL A 451 26.37 2.87 8.49
N LEU A 452 26.60 2.80 7.18
CA LEU A 452 27.59 1.90 6.59
C LEU A 452 28.99 2.25 7.11
N GLY A 453 29.71 1.24 7.58
CA GLY A 453 31.03 1.37 8.20
C GLY A 453 31.04 1.70 9.69
N SER A 454 29.86 1.79 10.34
CA SER A 454 29.78 1.98 11.80
C SER A 454 29.83 0.67 12.60
N GLY A 455 29.48 -0.45 11.97
CA GLY A 455 29.29 -1.75 12.64
C GLY A 455 28.05 -1.82 13.55
N GLU A 456 27.16 -0.82 13.52
CA GLU A 456 25.98 -0.75 14.38
C GLU A 456 24.70 -0.48 13.58
N LEU A 457 23.58 -1.06 14.05
CA LEU A 457 22.25 -0.74 13.55
C LEU A 457 21.72 0.49 14.29
N THR A 458 21.24 1.50 13.55
CA THR A 458 20.54 2.65 14.14
C THR A 458 19.18 2.24 14.66
N PHE A 459 18.44 1.48 13.85
CA PHE A 459 17.30 0.69 14.33
C PHE A 459 17.14 -0.57 13.48
N ALA A 460 16.46 -1.56 14.04
CA ALA A 460 15.96 -2.74 13.35
C ALA A 460 14.69 -3.23 14.06
N THR A 461 13.64 -3.43 13.28
CA THR A 461 12.28 -3.75 13.73
C THR A 461 11.64 -4.81 12.84
N PHE A 462 10.70 -5.56 13.41
CA PHE A 462 9.72 -6.31 12.61
C PHE A 462 8.54 -5.43 12.19
N LEU A 463 7.82 -5.90 11.19
CA LEU A 463 6.55 -5.38 10.69
C LEU A 463 5.74 -6.57 10.14
N GLY A 464 4.62 -6.90 10.76
CA GLY A 464 3.81 -8.06 10.37
C GLY A 464 2.74 -8.39 11.41
N GLY A 465 1.99 -9.45 11.14
CA GLY A 465 0.98 -10.05 12.01
C GLY A 465 1.28 -11.54 12.25
N ASN A 466 0.24 -12.38 12.34
CA ASN A 466 0.40 -13.78 12.72
C ASN A 466 0.66 -14.77 11.57
N ASP A 467 0.74 -14.32 10.31
CA ASP A 467 0.88 -15.19 9.13
C ASP A 467 2.07 -14.78 8.24
N TYR A 468 1.94 -14.75 6.91
CA TYR A 468 3.03 -14.37 6.01
C TYR A 468 2.96 -12.88 5.67
N ASP A 469 4.05 -12.18 5.93
CA ASP A 469 4.24 -10.78 5.64
C ASP A 469 5.54 -10.60 4.83
N TYR A 470 5.37 -10.24 3.56
CA TYR A 470 6.47 -10.09 2.61
C TYR A 470 6.59 -8.64 2.16
N SER A 471 7.79 -8.10 2.23
CA SER A 471 8.11 -6.77 1.67
C SER A 471 8.32 -6.85 0.16
N GLY A 472 7.87 -5.84 -0.58
CA GLY A 472 8.25 -5.59 -1.97
C GLY A 472 9.44 -4.63 -2.07
N ALA A 473 9.32 -3.44 -1.48
CA ALA A 473 10.34 -2.39 -1.57
C ALA A 473 10.29 -1.39 -0.40
N ILE A 474 11.32 -0.55 -0.31
CA ILE A 474 11.44 0.54 0.67
C ILE A 474 11.78 1.87 -0.02
N ALA A 475 11.15 2.95 0.44
CA ALA A 475 11.54 4.32 0.10
C ALA A 475 11.76 5.14 1.37
N VAL A 476 12.51 6.23 1.29
CA VAL A 476 12.76 7.12 2.43
C VAL A 476 12.54 8.58 2.04
N ASP A 477 11.85 9.34 2.91
CA ASP A 477 11.68 10.78 2.71
C ASP A 477 12.87 11.59 3.28
N SER A 478 12.94 12.87 2.91
CA SER A 478 13.98 13.79 3.41
C SER A 478 13.99 14.02 4.93
N SER A 479 12.96 13.56 5.65
CA SER A 479 12.94 13.59 7.12
C SER A 479 13.52 12.31 7.76
N GLY A 480 13.89 11.33 6.93
CA GLY A 480 14.41 10.03 7.35
C GLY A 480 13.35 9.01 7.69
N SER A 481 12.08 9.25 7.31
CA SER A 481 10.98 8.31 7.53
C SER A 481 10.98 7.22 6.46
N ALA A 482 10.93 5.96 6.88
CA ALA A 482 10.93 4.80 6.00
C ALA A 482 9.52 4.40 5.59
N TYR A 483 9.31 4.13 4.31
CA TYR A 483 8.06 3.68 3.73
C TYR A 483 8.26 2.28 3.17
N VAL A 484 7.45 1.32 3.60
CA VAL A 484 7.57 -0.07 3.16
C VAL A 484 6.25 -0.51 2.58
N VAL A 485 6.33 -1.16 1.42
CA VAL A 485 5.21 -1.82 0.77
C VAL A 485 5.48 -3.32 0.67
N GLY A 486 4.42 -4.06 0.41
CA GLY A 486 4.51 -5.50 0.23
C GLY A 486 3.14 -6.13 0.20
N TYR A 487 3.08 -7.40 0.60
CA TYR A 487 1.88 -8.21 0.67
C TYR A 487 1.82 -8.92 2.03
N THR A 488 0.61 -9.09 2.54
CA THR A 488 0.35 -9.77 3.80
C THR A 488 -0.82 -10.73 3.67
N THR A 489 -0.74 -11.89 4.34
CA THR A 489 -1.89 -12.78 4.62
C THR A 489 -2.41 -12.65 6.05
N SER A 490 -1.81 -11.75 6.84
CA SER A 490 -2.13 -11.51 8.25
C SER A 490 -3.34 -10.60 8.39
N ASP A 491 -4.43 -11.12 8.97
CA ASP A 491 -5.64 -10.33 9.26
C ASP A 491 -5.45 -9.31 10.39
N ASP A 492 -4.38 -9.47 11.17
CA ASP A 492 -3.95 -8.59 12.24
C ASP A 492 -2.72 -7.75 11.88
N PHE A 493 -2.37 -7.64 10.59
CA PHE A 493 -1.31 -6.73 10.13
C PHE A 493 -1.53 -5.31 10.69
N PRO A 494 -0.48 -4.64 11.20
CA PRO A 494 -0.65 -3.39 11.91
C PRO A 494 -1.13 -2.27 10.98
N THR A 495 -2.24 -1.64 11.35
CA THR A 495 -2.80 -0.46 10.68
C THR A 495 -2.89 0.73 11.65
N VAL A 496 -3.11 1.94 11.12
CA VAL A 496 -3.33 3.13 11.96
C VAL A 496 -4.70 3.76 11.72
N PRO A 497 -5.32 4.39 12.73
CA PRO A 497 -6.57 5.13 12.54
C PRO A 497 -6.45 6.21 11.46
N GLY A 498 -7.42 6.28 10.56
CA GLY A 498 -7.45 7.24 9.45
C GLY A 498 -6.61 6.84 8.23
N ALA A 499 -6.09 5.62 8.21
CA ALA A 499 -5.55 5.00 7.01
C ALA A 499 -6.64 4.78 5.94
N PHE A 500 -6.21 4.58 4.68
CA PHE A 500 -7.12 4.36 3.55
C PHE A 500 -8.03 3.15 3.78
N ASP A 501 -7.46 2.00 4.14
CA ASP A 501 -8.15 0.78 4.54
C ASP A 501 -7.47 0.17 5.77
N THR A 502 -8.28 -0.22 6.75
CA THR A 502 -7.84 -0.91 7.96
C THR A 502 -8.34 -2.35 8.04
N GLY A 503 -9.08 -2.81 7.03
CA GLY A 503 -9.60 -4.17 6.94
C GLY A 503 -8.80 -5.00 5.94
N TYR A 504 -8.49 -6.23 6.33
CA TYR A 504 -7.95 -7.25 5.45
C TYR A 504 -9.08 -7.87 4.61
N ASN A 505 -8.97 -7.79 3.29
CA ASN A 505 -9.96 -8.24 2.32
C ASN A 505 -9.31 -9.32 1.42
N GLY A 506 -9.96 -10.47 1.22
CA GLY A 506 -9.46 -11.47 0.26
C GLY A 506 -8.39 -12.45 0.77
N ASP A 507 -7.59 -13.00 -0.14
CA ASP A 507 -6.60 -14.06 0.14
C ASP A 507 -5.20 -13.49 0.45
N GLY A 508 -5.01 -12.19 0.23
CA GLY A 508 -4.01 -11.35 0.88
C GLY A 508 -3.93 -10.00 0.20
N ASP A 509 -3.58 -9.00 0.98
CA ASP A 509 -3.64 -7.60 0.56
C ASP A 509 -2.26 -7.01 0.42
N ALA A 510 -2.12 -6.06 -0.50
CA ALA A 510 -0.94 -5.23 -0.49
C ALA A 510 -1.02 -4.30 0.72
N PHE A 511 0.12 -3.93 1.28
CA PHE A 511 0.16 -2.94 2.37
C PHE A 511 1.04 -1.74 2.00
N VAL A 512 0.77 -0.61 2.64
CA VAL A 512 1.65 0.57 2.60
C VAL A 512 1.83 1.08 4.02
N THR A 513 3.07 1.16 4.47
CA THR A 513 3.43 1.62 5.82
C THR A 513 4.41 2.80 5.77
N LYS A 514 4.43 3.59 6.84
CA LYS A 514 5.38 4.67 7.09
C LYS A 514 5.85 4.63 8.54
N LEU A 515 7.10 4.25 8.77
CA LEU A 515 7.78 4.35 10.06
C LEU A 515 8.31 5.78 10.27
N ASN A 516 8.26 6.25 11.51
CA ASN A 516 8.94 7.48 11.90
C ASN A 516 10.48 7.33 11.73
N PRO A 517 11.26 8.43 11.74
CA PRO A 517 12.72 8.34 11.56
C PRO A 517 13.49 7.56 12.62
N LEU A 518 12.85 7.25 13.75
CA LEU A 518 13.41 6.45 14.84
C LEU A 518 13.07 4.95 14.72
N GLY A 519 12.24 4.55 13.74
CA GLY A 519 11.78 3.17 13.59
C GLY A 519 10.84 2.71 14.72
N SER A 520 10.32 3.62 15.54
CA SER A 520 9.61 3.28 16.79
C SER A 520 8.09 3.32 16.69
N THR A 521 7.54 3.85 15.61
CA THR A 521 6.08 4.02 15.46
C THR A 521 5.68 4.10 13.99
N LEU A 522 4.61 3.39 13.62
CA LEU A 522 3.90 3.58 12.35
C LEU A 522 3.10 4.88 12.39
N THR A 523 3.41 5.79 11.48
CA THR A 523 2.72 7.08 11.29
C THR A 523 1.69 7.04 10.17
N TYR A 524 1.76 6.01 9.32
CA TYR A 524 0.78 5.61 8.32
C TYR A 524 0.90 4.09 8.14
N ALA A 525 -0.21 3.39 7.99
CA ALA A 525 -0.25 1.95 7.73
C ALA A 525 -1.65 1.56 7.26
N THR A 526 -1.76 1.05 6.04
CA THR A 526 -3.01 0.71 5.35
C THR A 526 -2.89 -0.60 4.61
N PHE A 527 -4.01 -1.28 4.42
CA PHE A 527 -4.17 -2.23 3.32
C PHE A 527 -4.47 -1.49 2.01
N LEU A 528 -4.19 -2.14 0.88
CA LEU A 528 -4.59 -1.75 -0.47
C LEU A 528 -4.84 -3.03 -1.27
N GLY A 529 -6.10 -3.38 -1.45
CA GLY A 529 -6.47 -4.58 -2.19
C GLY A 529 -7.98 -4.78 -2.26
N GLY A 530 -8.38 -5.96 -2.69
CA GLY A 530 -9.76 -6.33 -2.95
C GLY A 530 -10.08 -7.73 -2.43
N ASN A 531 -10.79 -8.54 -3.21
CA ASN A 531 -11.33 -9.82 -2.76
C ASN A 531 -10.42 -11.03 -2.99
N LYS A 532 -9.22 -10.86 -3.53
CA LYS A 532 -8.25 -11.93 -3.79
C LYS A 532 -6.83 -11.54 -3.33
N VAL A 533 -5.83 -11.73 -4.19
CA VAL A 533 -4.42 -11.50 -3.91
C VAL A 533 -4.01 -10.21 -4.59
N ASP A 534 -3.42 -9.31 -3.80
CA ASP A 534 -2.97 -7.98 -4.21
C ASP A 534 -1.53 -7.78 -3.74
N PHE A 535 -0.58 -7.58 -4.64
CA PHE A 535 0.84 -7.46 -4.30
C PHE A 535 1.37 -6.09 -4.72
N SER A 536 2.14 -5.43 -3.84
CA SER A 536 2.88 -4.21 -4.19
C SER A 536 4.37 -4.52 -4.33
N SER A 537 4.90 -4.34 -5.54
CA SER A 537 6.29 -4.62 -5.90
C SER A 537 7.23 -3.47 -5.54
N ALA A 538 6.84 -2.23 -5.86
CA ALA A 538 7.71 -1.06 -5.68
C ALA A 538 6.97 0.17 -5.15
N ILE A 539 7.73 1.08 -4.54
CA ILE A 539 7.26 2.34 -3.97
C ILE A 539 8.24 3.46 -4.24
N VAL A 540 7.71 4.64 -4.58
CA VAL A 540 8.46 5.89 -4.59
C VAL A 540 7.73 6.96 -3.80
N VAL A 541 8.48 7.79 -3.09
CA VAL A 541 7.96 8.91 -2.30
C VAL A 541 8.39 10.25 -2.90
N ASP A 542 7.45 11.16 -3.09
CA ASP A 542 7.76 12.52 -3.54
C ASP A 542 8.06 13.49 -2.40
N ALA A 543 8.55 14.68 -2.72
CA ALA A 543 8.92 15.69 -1.73
C ALA A 543 7.76 16.19 -0.84
N ALA A 544 6.51 15.94 -1.25
CA ALA A 544 5.33 16.24 -0.43
C ALA A 544 4.94 15.07 0.50
N GLY A 545 5.69 13.97 0.47
CA GLY A 545 5.39 12.76 1.23
C GLY A 545 4.23 11.95 0.66
N ARG A 546 3.91 12.11 -0.64
CA ARG A 546 2.93 11.27 -1.33
C ARG A 546 3.65 10.08 -1.94
N THR A 547 3.02 8.91 -1.88
CA THR A 547 3.63 7.68 -2.37
C THR A 547 2.94 7.24 -3.65
N THR A 548 3.73 6.86 -4.65
CA THR A 548 3.26 6.14 -5.82
C THR A 548 3.77 4.71 -5.71
N ILE A 549 2.88 3.76 -5.88
CA ILE A 549 3.16 2.33 -5.77
C ILE A 549 2.69 1.61 -7.01
N ILE A 550 3.35 0.50 -7.31
CA ILE A 550 3.03 -0.39 -8.40
C ILE A 550 3.06 -1.82 -7.91
N GLY A 551 2.24 -2.66 -8.54
CA GLY A 551 2.32 -4.10 -8.38
C GLY A 551 1.26 -4.75 -9.24
N HIS A 552 0.71 -5.85 -8.75
CA HIS A 552 -0.30 -6.61 -9.48
C HIS A 552 -1.42 -7.10 -8.56
N THR A 553 -2.57 -7.39 -9.17
CA THR A 553 -3.78 -7.81 -8.46
C THR A 553 -4.53 -8.87 -9.26
N THR A 554 -5.19 -9.78 -8.54
CA THR A 554 -6.16 -10.73 -9.10
C THR A 554 -7.59 -10.42 -8.65
N SER A 555 -7.76 -9.30 -7.92
CA SER A 555 -8.98 -8.84 -7.28
C SER A 555 -9.84 -8.07 -8.27
N THR A 556 -11.05 -8.56 -8.54
CA THR A 556 -11.96 -7.92 -9.51
C THR A 556 -12.60 -6.63 -8.97
N ASP A 557 -12.38 -6.34 -7.70
CA ASP A 557 -12.86 -5.18 -6.96
C ASP A 557 -11.70 -4.37 -6.35
N PHE A 558 -10.49 -4.50 -6.90
CA PHE A 558 -9.35 -3.65 -6.52
C PHE A 558 -9.75 -2.16 -6.58
N PRO A 559 -9.39 -1.34 -5.58
CA PRO A 559 -9.84 0.03 -5.50
C PRO A 559 -9.28 0.87 -6.66
N THR A 560 -10.17 1.43 -7.49
CA THR A 560 -9.80 2.38 -8.56
C THR A 560 -10.50 3.73 -8.37
N THR A 561 -9.87 4.81 -8.83
CA THR A 561 -10.42 6.16 -8.69
C THR A 561 -11.25 6.59 -9.89
N LEU A 562 -12.25 7.44 -9.66
CA LEU A 562 -13.04 8.02 -10.74
C LEU A 562 -12.16 8.82 -11.71
N ASN A 563 -12.26 8.52 -13.01
CA ASN A 563 -11.42 9.05 -14.09
C ASN A 563 -9.97 8.57 -14.08
N ALA A 564 -9.65 7.46 -13.39
CA ALA A 564 -8.40 6.75 -13.64
C ALA A 564 -8.26 6.37 -15.12
N PHE A 565 -7.03 6.08 -15.55
CA PHE A 565 -6.74 5.68 -16.93
C PHE A 565 -7.55 4.44 -17.32
N ASP A 566 -7.59 3.43 -16.44
CA ASP A 566 -8.47 2.29 -16.51
C ASP A 566 -9.03 1.94 -15.12
N THR A 567 -10.32 1.61 -15.09
CA THR A 567 -11.07 1.21 -13.89
C THR A 567 -11.66 -0.19 -14.01
N SER A 568 -11.37 -0.92 -15.09
CA SER A 568 -11.98 -2.19 -15.42
C SER A 568 -10.96 -3.31 -15.30
N HIS A 569 -11.29 -4.33 -14.51
CA HIS A 569 -10.49 -5.55 -14.46
C HIS A 569 -10.84 -6.42 -15.68
N ASN A 570 -9.95 -6.41 -16.66
CA ASN A 570 -10.01 -7.01 -17.99
C ASN A 570 -9.28 -8.37 -18.08
N GLY A 571 -8.37 -8.69 -17.15
CA GLY A 571 -7.57 -9.92 -17.11
C GLY A 571 -7.84 -10.83 -15.91
N GLY A 572 -6.97 -11.82 -15.67
CA GLY A 572 -6.96 -12.64 -14.45
C GLY A 572 -5.92 -12.20 -13.41
N HIS A 573 -4.95 -11.38 -13.85
CA HIS A 573 -3.81 -10.87 -13.12
C HIS A 573 -3.39 -9.55 -13.77
N GLU A 574 -3.55 -8.42 -13.08
CA GLU A 574 -3.39 -7.09 -13.68
C GLU A 574 -2.40 -6.24 -12.91
N ALA A 575 -1.59 -5.47 -13.64
CA ALA A 575 -0.78 -4.44 -12.99
C ALA A 575 -1.68 -3.27 -12.56
N PHE A 576 -1.35 -2.66 -11.42
CA PHE A 576 -1.99 -1.43 -10.95
C PHE A 576 -0.96 -0.36 -10.65
N VAL A 577 -1.39 0.91 -10.71
CA VAL A 577 -0.61 2.05 -10.21
C VAL A 577 -1.49 2.88 -9.28
N SER A 578 -1.07 3.00 -8.02
CA SER A 578 -1.80 3.72 -6.98
C SER A 578 -0.96 4.86 -6.42
N LYS A 579 -1.57 6.03 -6.24
CA LYS A 579 -0.94 7.18 -5.60
C LYS A 579 -1.70 7.56 -4.34
N LEU A 580 -1.05 7.40 -3.20
CA LEU A 580 -1.64 7.62 -1.88
C LEU A 580 -1.11 8.90 -1.23
N ASN A 581 -1.96 9.50 -0.41
CA ASN A 581 -1.56 10.51 0.55
C ASN A 581 -1.12 9.81 1.84
N THR A 582 0.19 9.68 2.01
CA THR A 582 0.81 9.07 3.19
C THR A 582 1.47 10.10 4.10
N ALA A 583 1.10 11.38 3.93
CA ALA A 583 1.35 12.38 4.95
C ALA A 583 0.71 11.87 6.26
N PRO A 584 1.40 11.99 7.40
CA PRO A 584 0.83 11.54 8.67
C PRO A 584 -0.55 12.15 8.82
N TYR A 585 -1.53 11.32 9.16
CA TYR A 585 -2.83 11.81 9.62
C TYR A 585 -2.55 12.65 10.87
N VAL A 586 -2.26 13.94 10.66
CA VAL A 586 -2.32 14.92 11.71
C VAL A 586 -3.81 15.04 11.93
N PRO A 587 -4.35 14.66 13.10
CA PRO A 587 -5.72 14.97 13.37
C PRO A 587 -5.84 16.48 13.19
N ASN A 588 -6.58 16.89 12.16
CA ASN A 588 -6.94 18.29 12.00
C ASN A 588 -7.73 18.77 13.22
N VAL A 589 -8.23 17.81 14.02
CA VAL A 589 -8.81 17.96 15.33
C VAL A 589 -7.81 18.46 16.38
N THR A 590 -8.03 19.68 16.86
CA THR A 590 -7.42 20.23 18.08
C THR A 590 -8.49 20.26 19.16
N ALA A 591 -8.38 19.42 20.19
CA ALA A 591 -9.40 19.32 21.24
C ALA A 591 -8.85 19.19 22.68
N PRO A 592 -8.17 20.21 23.23
CA PRO A 592 -7.58 20.13 24.56
C PRO A 592 -8.63 20.16 25.69
N ILE A 593 -8.34 19.47 26.80
CA ILE A 593 -8.93 19.77 28.12
C ILE A 593 -8.12 20.91 28.75
N GLU A 594 -8.72 22.09 28.88
CA GLU A 594 -8.03 23.27 29.41
C GLU A 594 -8.29 23.47 30.91
N GLN A 595 -9.45 23.01 31.38
CA GLN A 595 -9.82 23.06 32.79
C GLN A 595 -10.48 21.74 33.24
N PRO A 596 -10.12 21.26 34.44
CA PRO A 596 -9.03 21.77 35.26
C PRO A 596 -7.67 21.48 34.59
N PRO A 597 -6.58 22.24 34.87
CA PRO A 597 -5.27 21.97 34.28
C PRO A 597 -4.79 20.55 34.59
N SER A 598 -3.93 19.99 33.72
CA SER A 598 -3.40 18.64 33.94
C SER A 598 -2.64 18.57 35.27
N GLY A 599 -2.93 17.54 36.08
CA GLY A 599 -2.42 17.35 37.44
C GLY A 599 -3.22 18.05 38.54
N ALA A 600 -4.34 18.72 38.23
CA ALA A 600 -5.14 19.42 39.22
C ALA A 600 -5.86 18.48 40.21
N LEU A 601 -6.04 18.95 41.44
CA LEU A 601 -6.86 18.31 42.46
C LEU A 601 -8.35 18.56 42.18
N VAL A 602 -9.15 17.49 42.14
CA VAL A 602 -10.60 17.55 41.92
C VAL A 602 -11.35 16.85 43.06
N VAL A 603 -12.52 17.38 43.43
CA VAL A 603 -13.38 16.83 44.48
C VAL A 603 -14.84 17.24 44.27
N GLY A 604 -15.76 16.28 44.39
CA GLY A 604 -17.19 16.52 44.23
C GLY A 604 -17.55 16.79 42.77
N ILE A 605 -18.42 17.77 42.54
CA ILE A 605 -18.78 18.18 41.18
C ILE A 605 -17.70 19.14 40.66
N THR A 606 -16.97 18.71 39.62
CA THR A 606 -15.98 19.54 38.91
C THR A 606 -16.45 19.79 37.49
N THR A 607 -16.09 20.92 36.91
CA THR A 607 -16.41 21.24 35.51
C THR A 607 -15.19 21.00 34.63
N LEU A 608 -15.32 20.08 33.68
CA LEU A 608 -14.37 19.86 32.59
C LEU A 608 -14.74 20.80 31.43
N ARG A 609 -13.77 21.50 30.85
CA ARG A 609 -14.00 22.36 29.69
C ARG A 609 -12.75 22.55 28.85
N GLY A 610 -12.99 22.89 27.59
CA GLY A 610 -11.96 23.17 26.61
C GLY A 610 -12.58 23.68 25.31
N PHE A 611 -11.89 23.42 24.20
CA PHE A 611 -12.47 23.56 22.86
C PHE A 611 -12.19 22.31 22.05
N ALA A 612 -12.92 22.12 20.94
CA ALA A 612 -12.61 21.13 19.93
C ALA A 612 -12.88 21.71 18.54
N ILE A 613 -11.92 21.62 17.62
CA ILE A 613 -12.03 22.10 16.24
C ILE A 613 -11.39 21.13 15.27
N ASP A 614 -12.01 20.87 14.13
CA ASP A 614 -11.38 20.27 12.96
C ASP A 614 -10.90 21.38 12.01
N ARG A 615 -9.58 21.59 11.97
CA ARG A 615 -8.94 22.61 11.14
C ARG A 615 -9.11 22.36 9.64
N GLY A 616 -9.35 21.11 9.24
CA GLY A 616 -9.58 20.68 7.86
C GLY A 616 -11.02 20.94 7.40
N SER A 617 -11.95 21.20 8.33
CA SER A 617 -13.33 21.48 7.95
C SER A 617 -13.47 22.79 7.17
N SER A 618 -14.20 22.69 6.06
CA SER A 618 -14.60 23.83 5.22
C SER A 618 -15.85 24.56 5.75
N THR A 619 -16.58 23.96 6.69
CA THR A 619 -17.81 24.51 7.28
C THR A 619 -17.84 24.36 8.80
N GLY A 620 -18.19 25.44 9.51
CA GLY A 620 -18.26 25.44 10.97
C GLY A 620 -16.96 25.04 11.66
N THR A 621 -17.07 24.39 12.82
CA THR A 621 -15.94 23.83 13.57
C THR A 621 -15.55 22.43 13.13
N GLY A 622 -16.37 21.76 12.31
CA GLY A 622 -16.20 20.36 11.91
C GLY A 622 -16.34 19.33 13.02
N ILE A 623 -16.78 19.75 14.22
CA ILE A 623 -17.05 18.90 15.37
C ILE A 623 -18.50 19.13 15.81
N ASP A 624 -19.24 18.07 16.14
CA ASP A 624 -20.60 18.20 16.70
C ASP A 624 -20.70 17.77 18.17
N THR A 625 -19.82 16.86 18.62
CA THR A 625 -19.94 16.20 19.93
C THR A 625 -18.56 15.93 20.52
N VAL A 626 -18.45 15.99 21.85
CA VAL A 626 -17.25 15.62 22.60
C VAL A 626 -17.63 14.66 23.73
N HIS A 627 -16.92 13.54 23.84
CA HIS A 627 -17.04 12.57 24.92
C HIS A 627 -15.76 12.51 25.75
N ILE A 628 -15.91 12.20 27.04
CA ILE A 628 -14.78 12.04 27.96
C ILE A 628 -14.86 10.69 28.66
N TYR A 629 -13.74 9.97 28.69
CA TYR A 629 -13.57 8.67 29.33
C TYR A 629 -12.54 8.75 30.46
N LEU A 630 -12.77 7.96 31.51
CA LEU A 630 -11.94 7.84 32.70
C LEU A 630 -11.14 6.53 32.65
N ASP A 631 -9.83 6.64 32.90
CA ASP A 631 -8.88 5.52 33.07
C ASP A 631 -8.88 4.47 31.95
N GLY A 632 -9.15 4.92 30.73
CA GLY A 632 -8.96 4.13 29.52
C GLY A 632 -9.57 4.83 28.30
N PRO A 633 -9.13 4.47 27.09
CA PRO A 633 -9.76 4.89 25.84
C PRO A 633 -11.16 4.29 25.65
N TYR A 634 -11.82 4.62 24.54
CA TYR A 634 -13.10 4.02 24.15
C TYR A 634 -13.01 2.48 24.19
N GLY A 635 -14.04 1.82 24.75
CA GLY A 635 -14.11 0.36 24.86
C GLY A 635 -13.46 -0.24 26.13
N THR A 636 -12.46 0.43 26.73
CA THR A 636 -11.79 -0.04 27.96
C THR A 636 -11.96 0.90 29.15
N GLY A 637 -12.13 2.20 28.92
CA GLY A 637 -12.38 3.21 29.94
C GLY A 637 -13.85 3.41 30.28
N THR A 638 -14.11 4.04 31.43
CA THR A 638 -15.49 4.35 31.87
C THR A 638 -15.92 5.69 31.29
N ILE A 639 -17.04 5.73 30.56
CA ILE A 639 -17.57 6.99 30.04
C ILE A 639 -18.01 7.92 31.18
N ILE A 640 -17.51 9.16 31.17
CA ILE A 640 -17.94 10.22 32.09
C ILE A 640 -19.24 10.84 31.55
N GLY A 641 -19.28 11.12 30.25
CA GLY A 641 -20.46 11.62 29.55
C GLY A 641 -20.14 12.40 28.29
N GLY A 642 -21.20 12.82 27.58
CA GLY A 642 -21.11 13.76 26.47
C GLY A 642 -21.19 15.21 26.94
N ALA A 643 -20.26 16.03 26.47
CA ALA A 643 -20.17 17.44 26.80
C ALA A 643 -21.22 18.27 26.05
N THR A 644 -21.65 19.37 26.65
CA THR A 644 -22.37 20.42 25.91
C THR A 644 -21.36 21.11 25.00
N TYR A 645 -21.53 20.95 23.70
CA TYR A 645 -20.65 21.52 22.66
C TYR A 645 -21.31 22.75 22.01
N GLY A 646 -20.50 23.62 21.40
CA GLY A 646 -20.99 24.82 20.69
C GLY A 646 -20.89 26.13 21.49
N LEU A 647 -20.16 26.13 22.61
CA LEU A 647 -19.98 27.32 23.44
C LEU A 647 -19.03 28.33 22.76
N ASP A 648 -19.29 29.62 22.94
CA ASP A 648 -18.50 30.67 22.30
C ASP A 648 -17.08 30.77 22.87
N ARG A 649 -16.09 30.84 21.96
CA ARG A 649 -14.65 30.90 22.21
C ARG A 649 -13.99 31.96 21.31
N PRO A 650 -14.09 33.25 21.66
CA PRO A 650 -13.50 34.34 20.89
C PRO A 650 -11.97 34.25 20.77
N ASP A 651 -11.31 33.63 21.74
CA ASP A 651 -9.87 33.36 21.75
C ASP A 651 -9.48 32.31 20.70
N VAL A 652 -10.25 31.22 20.60
CA VAL A 652 -10.08 30.20 19.55
C VAL A 652 -10.40 30.80 18.17
N ALA A 653 -11.45 31.62 18.07
CA ALA A 653 -11.77 32.36 16.84
C ALA A 653 -10.64 33.30 16.39
N ALA A 654 -9.98 33.98 17.34
CA ALA A 654 -8.85 34.87 17.05
C ALA A 654 -7.60 34.09 16.60
N GLN A 655 -7.38 32.90 17.15
CA GLN A 655 -6.21 32.08 16.85
C GLN A 655 -6.35 31.25 15.57
N TYR A 656 -7.52 30.63 15.36
CA TYR A 656 -7.74 29.65 14.30
C TYR A 656 -8.69 30.14 13.20
N GLY A 657 -9.40 31.26 13.42
CA GLY A 657 -10.31 31.88 12.47
C GLY A 657 -11.76 31.94 12.96
N ALA A 658 -12.50 32.96 12.52
CA ALA A 658 -13.83 33.30 13.06
C ALA A 658 -14.86 32.16 13.05
N ARG A 659 -14.75 31.23 12.09
CA ARG A 659 -15.64 30.05 11.99
C ARG A 659 -15.54 29.11 13.20
N PHE A 660 -14.42 29.16 13.91
CA PHE A 660 -14.16 28.34 15.10
C PHE A 660 -14.63 29.00 16.40
N GLY A 661 -15.36 30.11 16.35
CA GLY A 661 -15.97 30.72 17.54
C GLY A 661 -16.84 29.76 18.36
N PRO A 662 -17.75 28.95 17.78
CA PRO A 662 -18.60 28.05 18.56
C PRO A 662 -17.92 26.70 18.84
N SER A 663 -16.66 26.70 19.28
CA SER A 663 -15.86 25.47 19.48
C SER A 663 -15.78 24.99 20.92
N GLY A 664 -16.29 25.78 21.87
CA GLY A 664 -16.17 25.50 23.29
C GLY A 664 -17.04 24.32 23.71
N TRP A 665 -16.57 23.56 24.69
CA TRP A 665 -17.34 22.48 25.30
C TRP A 665 -17.21 22.50 26.82
N GLU A 666 -18.24 22.01 27.49
CA GLU A 666 -18.29 21.90 28.95
C GLU A 666 -19.03 20.62 29.40
N LEU A 667 -18.50 19.94 30.42
CA LEU A 667 -19.09 18.77 31.05
C LEU A 667 -18.95 18.87 32.58
N ALA A 668 -20.07 18.75 33.30
CA ALA A 668 -20.03 18.58 34.75
C ALA A 668 -19.73 17.11 35.09
N TRP A 669 -18.69 16.87 35.87
CA TRP A 669 -18.26 15.55 36.31
C TRP A 669 -18.36 15.42 37.83
N ASP A 670 -19.16 14.46 38.30
CA ASP A 670 -19.23 14.10 39.73
C ASP A 670 -18.17 13.04 40.06
N THR A 671 -17.14 13.44 40.81
CA THR A 671 -16.04 12.56 41.21
C THR A 671 -16.37 11.74 42.46
N SER A 672 -17.57 11.82 43.04
CA SER A 672 -17.92 11.15 44.30
C SER A 672 -17.85 9.62 44.22
N GLY A 673 -18.08 9.05 43.03
CA GLY A 673 -17.96 7.62 42.74
C GLY A 673 -16.56 7.15 42.33
N VAL A 674 -15.58 8.06 42.24
CA VAL A 674 -14.23 7.75 41.75
C VAL A 674 -13.28 7.54 42.92
N ALA A 675 -12.38 6.55 42.80
CA ALA A 675 -11.40 6.27 43.83
C ALA A 675 -10.46 7.50 44.04
N PRO A 676 -9.96 7.76 45.26
CA PRO A 676 -8.92 8.78 45.43
C PRO A 676 -7.60 8.32 44.80
N GLY A 677 -6.98 9.14 43.96
CA GLY A 677 -5.79 8.76 43.21
C GLY A 677 -5.52 9.64 41.99
N VAL A 678 -4.49 9.28 41.23
CA VAL A 678 -4.21 9.88 39.92
C VAL A 678 -5.05 9.13 38.89
N HIS A 679 -5.77 9.89 38.07
CA HIS A 679 -6.65 9.38 37.02
C HIS A 679 -6.31 10.03 35.68
N GLN A 680 -6.58 9.29 34.60
CA GLN A 680 -6.38 9.77 33.24
C GLN A 680 -7.73 10.04 32.58
N LEU A 681 -7.87 11.20 31.95
CA LEU A 681 -9.02 11.57 31.15
C LEU A 681 -8.65 11.49 29.67
N TYR A 682 -9.48 10.79 28.90
CA TYR A 682 -9.35 10.65 27.45
C TYR A 682 -10.51 11.38 26.78
N LEU A 683 -10.20 12.37 25.95
CA LEU A 683 -11.21 13.13 25.22
C LEU A 683 -11.31 12.61 23.79
N TYR A 684 -12.55 12.44 23.34
CA TYR A 684 -12.90 12.09 21.98
C TYR A 684 -13.77 13.19 21.38
N ALA A 685 -13.37 13.73 20.23
CA ALA A 685 -14.18 14.70 19.48
C ALA A 685 -14.70 14.03 18.19
N HIS A 686 -16.00 14.15 17.95
CA HIS A 686 -16.67 13.56 16.81
C HIS A 686 -16.62 14.50 15.60
N ARG A 687 -16.05 14.02 14.50
CA ARG A 687 -15.90 14.77 13.25
C ARG A 687 -17.14 14.61 12.39
N THR A 688 -17.71 15.72 11.96
CA THR A 688 -18.93 15.74 11.15
C THR A 688 -18.72 15.34 9.69
N SER A 689 -17.48 15.41 9.20
CA SER A 689 -17.14 15.16 7.79
C SER A 689 -17.18 13.68 7.42
N ASP A 690 -16.76 12.82 8.35
CA ASP A 690 -16.45 11.40 8.13
C ASP A 690 -16.97 10.51 9.26
N ASN A 691 -17.69 11.07 10.24
CA ASN A 691 -18.31 10.34 11.36
C ASN A 691 -17.29 9.59 12.23
N ILE A 692 -16.07 10.13 12.35
CA ILE A 692 -14.95 9.54 13.10
C ILE A 692 -14.81 10.21 14.47
N TRP A 693 -14.59 9.41 15.51
CA TRP A 693 -14.18 9.90 16.83
C TRP A 693 -12.65 9.99 16.92
N THR A 694 -12.14 11.20 17.10
CA THR A 694 -10.69 11.43 17.24
C THR A 694 -10.28 11.52 18.70
N LEU A 695 -9.36 10.66 19.13
CA LEU A 695 -8.75 10.68 20.46
C LEU A 695 -7.68 11.78 20.55
N THR A 696 -7.65 12.51 21.66
CA THR A 696 -6.57 13.43 22.00
C THR A 696 -5.66 12.87 23.11
N PRO A 697 -4.45 13.43 23.31
CA PRO A 697 -3.55 13.03 24.39
C PRO A 697 -4.24 13.00 25.77
N ALA A 698 -3.83 12.05 26.61
CA ALA A 698 -4.40 11.86 27.94
C ALA A 698 -4.14 13.06 28.86
N HIS A 699 -5.14 13.42 29.65
CA HIS A 699 -5.10 14.54 30.60
C HIS A 699 -5.18 14.04 32.04
N LEU A 700 -4.26 14.46 32.91
CA LEU A 700 -4.17 13.92 34.26
C LEU A 700 -5.02 14.73 35.25
N VAL A 701 -5.66 14.05 36.20
CA VAL A 701 -6.34 14.69 37.34
C VAL A 701 -6.09 13.88 38.61
N ILE A 702 -6.15 14.53 39.77
CA ILE A 702 -5.97 13.89 41.07
C ILE A 702 -7.28 13.99 41.87
N VAL A 703 -7.98 12.87 42.02
CA VAL A 703 -9.24 12.80 42.75
C VAL A 703 -8.98 12.73 44.25
N THR A 704 -9.64 13.58 45.03
CA THR A 704 -9.54 13.61 46.50
C THR A 704 -10.91 13.52 47.17
N ARG A 705 -10.95 13.13 48.46
CA ARG A 705 -12.20 13.15 49.24
C ARG A 705 -12.37 14.47 49.97
N SER A 706 -13.60 15.00 49.94
CA SER A 706 -14.02 16.07 50.84
C SER A 706 -14.05 15.54 52.28
N TYR A 707 -13.09 15.94 53.11
CA TYR A 707 -13.22 15.80 54.55
C TYR A 707 -14.08 16.97 55.07
N ALA A 708 -15.38 16.74 55.20
CA ALA A 708 -16.23 17.63 56.00
C ALA A 708 -15.82 17.49 57.48
N THR A 709 -15.12 18.51 57.98
CA THR A 709 -14.99 18.93 59.39
C THR A 709 -15.23 17.86 60.47
N TRP A 710 -14.15 17.27 60.97
CA TRP A 710 -14.04 16.89 62.38
C TRP A 710 -12.81 17.60 62.97
N LEU A 711 -13.03 18.76 63.56
CA LEU A 711 -12.11 19.34 64.54
C LEU A 711 -12.51 18.78 65.91
N PRO A 712 -11.81 17.79 66.49
CA PRO A 712 -11.98 17.51 67.91
C PRO A 712 -11.35 18.66 68.69
N MET A 713 -12.14 19.26 69.59
CA MET A 713 -11.68 20.19 70.62
C MET A 713 -10.48 19.60 71.36
N ILE A 714 -9.30 20.20 71.17
CA ILE A 714 -8.18 20.06 72.12
C ILE A 714 -8.33 21.18 73.14
N THR A 715 -8.89 20.86 74.31
CA THR A 715 -8.71 21.67 75.51
C THR A 715 -7.41 21.27 76.20
N ARG A 716 -6.51 22.25 76.39
CA ARG A 716 -5.34 22.12 77.28
C ARG A 716 -5.80 21.94 78.72
N ARG A 717 -5.16 21.00 79.45
CA ARG A 717 -4.88 21.17 80.87
C ARG A 717 -3.58 21.94 81.04
#